data_AF-A0A2V7VGC4-F1
#
_entry.id   AF-A0A2V7VGC4-F1
#
_cell.length_a   1.000
_cell.length_b   1.000
_cell.length_c   1.000
_cell.angle_alpha   90.00
_cell.angle_beta   90.00
_cell.angle_gamma   90.00
#
_symmetry.space_group_name_H-M   'P 1'
#
loop_
_entity.id
_entity.type
_entity.pdbx_description
1 polymer ?
#
loop_
_entity_poly.entity_id
_entity_poly.type
_entity_poly.pdbx_seq_one_letter_code
_entity_poly.pdbx_strand_id
1 'polypeptide(L)'
;MPSPRDALRALLPFAAHALAREVDAAAGLLLRSTLDLPDFVRQALRLVDPIASLGHVAAWTAGGAVFWLTLALLRSRREGASLAAALPATSSGFAPLYLRPVLTLLALAALALRPSYPYGFTLPVALTQDLAVAQDAAALAALVAANVPPLRLPAPGAASLGLIAFIAYALVTPPWARHWDGHPGNEPKTLRMAVALGHGLTLDVEGVSAAMEALPTRGLAASARDAAATVMGESTRMIAALAHGPRALGASAIGATRITRQTVRGKEGGVYHVLAPGVSALIAPALRIDRALNLRRGAWGRLGVTLLLWNALAAALVSALFLLARDATGRPALAAALAAGFAFTPPFLFYFFQFYPEMLGALGLTLALRAILFGAWWTSGTMAWLGPLLAFLPWLHQKFLPVWVVLVAMAAVKAVDEMVSLRALLWLAVPQLASAYLFALYNFAITGSARPDALYLAWGPGGVSSARMGQGLFGLLLDARYGILPYAPVYLFAAGGALLRGRAPSRLRWALPAMAAYYVTVASADNWSGAVCNLGRYFMPVAPWLAAAVAAALAAAGRRRGVLAVALALVGWTALFAAALWADPHAANDCALLLNRSAFADGNLYVPNLFLRTWSEAAPGLFVRVGVWLLLVATAGLWIRRAAAGRGGRSPVRALAGLAAVVLAAALLLEQWPALRAGPRFPEVMGLGPGAAAFLSGAVTVEENRARARAGVVELLVRSREPRSEVTVWAEGEGTLRAAGRPAVVLPGREVVLTVPLDPIATLRGRRGGSESLARQRLAIDTTGEVVLRLR
;
A
#
# COMPACT_ATOMS: atom_id res chain seq x y z
N MET A 1 -18.90 -38.80 -24.02
CA MET A 1 -17.74 -38.79 -23.10
C MET A 1 -16.70 -37.79 -23.61
N PRO A 2 -15.94 -37.09 -22.74
CA PRO A 2 -14.87 -36.21 -23.18
C PRO A 2 -13.78 -37.00 -23.89
N SER A 3 -13.12 -36.41 -24.90
CA SER A 3 -12.00 -37.08 -25.56
C SER A 3 -10.82 -37.22 -24.59
N PRO A 4 -9.95 -38.24 -24.74
CA PRO A 4 -8.73 -38.36 -23.93
C PRO A 4 -7.86 -37.09 -23.98
N ARG A 5 -7.88 -36.39 -25.11
CA ARG A 5 -7.17 -35.11 -25.30
C ARG A 5 -7.74 -33.99 -24.41
N ASP A 6 -9.05 -33.92 -24.26
CA ASP A 6 -9.69 -32.90 -23.41
C ASP A 6 -9.45 -33.18 -21.92
N ALA A 7 -9.50 -34.45 -21.52
CA ALA A 7 -9.15 -34.87 -20.16
C ALA A 7 -7.69 -34.51 -19.84
N LEU A 8 -6.76 -34.80 -20.75
CA LEU A 8 -5.35 -34.44 -20.57
C LEU A 8 -5.14 -32.93 -20.49
N ARG A 9 -5.80 -32.13 -21.34
CA ARG A 9 -5.75 -30.66 -21.29
C ARG A 9 -6.27 -30.10 -19.97
N ALA A 10 -7.30 -30.72 -19.39
CA ALA A 10 -7.91 -30.25 -18.15
C ALA A 10 -7.12 -30.67 -16.90
N LEU A 11 -6.62 -31.90 -16.86
CA LEU A 11 -6.09 -32.53 -15.64
C LEU A 11 -4.56 -32.44 -15.52
N LEU A 12 -3.82 -32.50 -16.62
CA LEU A 12 -2.35 -32.39 -16.60
C LEU A 12 -1.84 -31.10 -15.92
N PRO A 13 -2.48 -29.92 -16.06
CA PRO A 13 -2.04 -28.72 -15.36
C PRO A 13 -2.08 -28.86 -13.83
N PHE A 14 -3.07 -29.58 -13.27
CA PHE A 14 -3.16 -29.83 -11.83
C PHE A 14 -2.08 -30.81 -11.36
N ALA A 15 -1.88 -31.90 -12.11
CA ALA A 15 -0.84 -32.87 -11.81
C ALA A 15 0.56 -32.24 -11.83
N ALA A 16 0.86 -31.47 -12.88
CA ALA A 16 2.14 -30.78 -13.04
C ALA A 16 2.34 -29.72 -11.94
N HIS A 17 1.30 -28.94 -11.61
CA HIS A 17 1.36 -27.95 -10.54
C HIS A 17 1.65 -28.60 -9.18
N ALA A 18 1.01 -29.73 -8.86
CA ALA A 18 1.26 -30.46 -7.63
C ALA A 18 2.69 -31.02 -7.57
N LEU A 19 3.16 -31.65 -8.64
CA LEU A 19 4.53 -32.17 -8.71
C LEU A 19 5.57 -31.03 -8.57
N ALA A 20 5.33 -29.89 -9.20
CA ALA A 20 6.19 -28.73 -9.08
C ALA A 20 6.31 -28.24 -7.63
N ARG A 21 5.21 -28.27 -6.85
CA ARG A 21 5.24 -27.93 -5.41
C ARG A 21 6.15 -28.85 -4.60
N GLU A 22 6.13 -30.16 -4.86
CA GLU A 22 6.99 -31.13 -4.18
C GLU A 22 8.47 -30.89 -4.50
N VAL A 23 8.76 -30.63 -5.78
CA VAL A 23 10.11 -30.31 -6.25
C VAL A 23 10.61 -28.98 -5.66
N ASP A 24 9.76 -27.96 -5.62
CA ASP A 24 10.09 -26.66 -5.01
C ASP A 24 10.39 -26.81 -3.51
N ALA A 25 9.61 -27.62 -2.79
CA ALA A 25 9.82 -27.87 -1.36
C ALA A 25 11.15 -28.58 -1.11
N ALA A 26 11.47 -29.60 -1.91
CA ALA A 26 12.76 -30.30 -1.85
C ALA A 26 13.95 -29.38 -2.15
N ALA A 27 13.83 -28.52 -3.18
CA ALA A 27 14.84 -27.51 -3.48
C ALA A 27 15.02 -26.52 -2.31
N GLY A 28 13.92 -26.07 -1.70
CA GLY A 28 13.93 -25.16 -0.54
C GLY A 28 14.68 -25.71 0.67
N LEU A 29 14.63 -27.02 0.91
CA LEU A 29 15.42 -27.67 1.96
C LEU A 29 16.93 -27.55 1.68
N LEU A 30 17.35 -27.82 0.45
CA LEU A 30 18.76 -27.74 0.05
C LEU A 30 19.29 -26.30 0.04
N LEU A 31 18.47 -25.32 -0.32
CA LEU A 31 18.89 -23.90 -0.36
C LEU A 31 19.24 -23.32 1.02
N ARG A 32 18.90 -24.01 2.12
CA ARG A 32 19.30 -23.64 3.48
C ARG A 32 20.71 -24.12 3.83
N SER A 33 21.31 -24.99 3.01
CA SER A 33 22.72 -25.37 3.11
C SER A 33 23.64 -24.18 2.84
N THR A 34 24.81 -24.15 3.46
CA THR A 34 25.87 -23.19 3.09
C THR A 34 26.80 -23.72 1.99
N LEU A 35 26.60 -24.96 1.55
CA LEU A 35 27.49 -25.65 0.61
C LEU A 35 27.21 -25.26 -0.85
N ASP A 36 28.27 -25.23 -1.65
CA ASP A 36 28.20 -25.25 -3.12
C ASP A 36 27.97 -26.70 -3.58
N LEU A 37 26.72 -27.06 -3.87
CA LEU A 37 26.31 -28.44 -4.20
C LEU A 37 26.46 -28.74 -5.72
N PRO A 38 27.43 -29.56 -6.16
CA PRO A 38 27.71 -29.77 -7.58
C PRO A 38 26.58 -30.49 -8.36
N ASP A 39 25.77 -31.30 -7.67
CA ASP A 39 24.67 -32.09 -8.24
C ASP A 39 23.30 -31.61 -7.68
N PHE A 40 23.12 -30.30 -7.48
CA PHE A 40 21.96 -29.73 -6.76
C PHE A 40 20.61 -30.33 -7.21
N VAL A 41 20.33 -30.34 -8.52
CA VAL A 41 19.05 -30.83 -9.07
C VAL A 41 18.84 -32.31 -8.76
N ARG A 42 19.87 -33.14 -8.93
CA ARG A 42 19.79 -34.57 -8.63
C ARG A 42 19.56 -34.80 -7.13
N GLN A 43 20.21 -34.02 -6.27
CA GLN A 43 20.00 -34.08 -4.82
C GLN A 43 18.58 -33.65 -4.44
N ALA A 44 18.05 -32.58 -5.05
CA ALA A 44 16.68 -32.13 -4.80
C ALA A 44 15.66 -33.21 -5.19
N LEU A 45 15.81 -33.81 -6.37
CA LEU A 45 14.91 -34.87 -6.83
C LEU A 45 14.96 -36.13 -5.96
N ARG A 46 16.09 -36.43 -5.30
CA ARG A 46 16.19 -37.54 -4.33
C ARG A 46 15.46 -37.28 -3.02
N LEU A 47 15.23 -36.00 -2.66
CA LEU A 47 14.46 -35.63 -1.48
C LEU A 47 12.95 -35.65 -1.71
N VAL A 48 12.52 -35.76 -2.96
CA VAL A 48 11.10 -35.90 -3.30
C VAL A 48 10.66 -37.32 -2.94
N ASP A 49 9.80 -37.45 -1.94
CA ASP A 49 9.20 -38.74 -1.57
C ASP A 49 8.23 -39.16 -2.68
N PRO A 50 8.49 -40.26 -3.42
CA PRO A 50 7.66 -40.66 -4.54
C PRO A 50 6.26 -41.07 -4.11
N ILE A 51 6.09 -41.67 -2.92
CA ILE A 51 4.78 -42.15 -2.45
C ILE A 51 3.93 -40.95 -2.00
N ALA A 52 4.50 -40.07 -1.18
CA ALA A 52 3.80 -38.85 -0.77
C ALA A 52 3.46 -37.95 -1.98
N SER A 53 4.39 -37.83 -2.93
CA SER A 53 4.19 -37.06 -4.16
C SER A 53 3.09 -37.64 -5.03
N LEU A 54 3.04 -38.96 -5.21
CA LEU A 54 1.96 -39.63 -5.95
C LEU A 54 0.60 -39.36 -5.28
N GLY A 55 0.53 -39.44 -3.94
CA GLY A 55 -0.68 -39.12 -3.18
C GLY A 55 -1.13 -37.68 -3.37
N HIS A 56 -0.22 -36.70 -3.27
CA HIS A 56 -0.53 -35.29 -3.51
C HIS A 56 -0.94 -35.01 -4.96
N VAL A 57 -0.22 -35.55 -5.95
CA VAL A 57 -0.56 -35.41 -7.37
C VAL A 57 -1.94 -36.00 -7.68
N ALA A 58 -2.25 -37.18 -7.11
CA ALA A 58 -3.55 -37.82 -7.24
C ALA A 58 -4.66 -36.95 -6.61
N ALA A 59 -4.44 -36.42 -5.40
CA ALA A 59 -5.40 -35.54 -4.72
C ALA A 59 -5.67 -34.26 -5.53
N TRP A 60 -4.63 -33.59 -6.03
CA TRP A 60 -4.77 -32.39 -6.86
C TRP A 60 -5.46 -32.66 -8.19
N THR A 61 -5.17 -33.80 -8.81
CA THR A 61 -5.78 -34.21 -10.08
C THR A 61 -7.26 -34.58 -9.88
N ALA A 62 -7.60 -35.28 -8.80
CA ALA A 62 -8.98 -35.57 -8.42
C ALA A 62 -9.77 -34.28 -8.12
N GLY A 63 -9.20 -33.38 -7.32
CA GLY A 63 -9.78 -32.05 -7.06
C GLY A 63 -9.94 -31.23 -8.35
N GLY A 64 -8.96 -31.28 -9.24
CA GLY A 64 -9.00 -30.67 -10.57
C GLY A 64 -10.11 -31.24 -11.45
N ALA A 65 -10.35 -32.55 -11.40
CA ALA A 65 -11.44 -33.20 -12.12
C ALA A 65 -12.81 -32.75 -11.61
N VAL A 66 -12.99 -32.69 -10.28
CA VAL A 66 -14.22 -32.15 -9.65
C VAL A 66 -14.44 -30.70 -10.05
N PHE A 67 -13.39 -29.88 -10.01
CA PHE A 67 -13.47 -28.47 -10.37
C PHE A 67 -13.80 -28.27 -11.87
N TRP A 68 -13.17 -29.06 -12.75
CA TRP A 68 -13.47 -29.06 -14.18
C TRP A 68 -14.92 -29.44 -14.46
N LEU A 69 -15.41 -30.53 -13.85
CA LEU A 69 -16.79 -30.97 -13.98
C LEU A 69 -17.76 -29.89 -13.49
N THR A 70 -17.45 -29.25 -12.36
CA THR A 70 -18.27 -28.16 -11.79
C THR A 70 -18.35 -26.97 -12.73
N LEU A 71 -17.22 -26.52 -13.29
CA LEU A 71 -17.20 -25.42 -14.26
C LEU A 71 -17.95 -25.78 -15.55
N ALA A 72 -17.80 -27.01 -16.05
CA ALA A 72 -18.54 -27.50 -17.20
C ALA A 72 -20.06 -27.55 -16.95
N LEU A 73 -20.49 -28.00 -15.76
CA LEU A 73 -21.90 -28.01 -15.35
C LEU A 73 -22.47 -26.60 -15.25
N LEU A 74 -21.75 -25.67 -14.62
CA LEU A 74 -22.17 -24.27 -14.52
C LEU A 74 -22.28 -23.61 -15.90
N ARG A 75 -21.35 -23.92 -16.81
CA ARG A 75 -21.39 -23.43 -18.19
C ARG A 75 -22.56 -24.03 -18.96
N SER A 76 -22.75 -25.34 -18.89
CA SER A 76 -23.87 -26.07 -19.50
C SER A 76 -25.22 -25.45 -19.11
N ARG A 77 -25.45 -25.21 -17.80
CA ARG A 77 -26.67 -24.55 -17.29
C ARG A 77 -26.85 -23.12 -17.82
N ARG A 78 -25.76 -22.35 -17.94
CA ARG A 78 -25.82 -20.96 -18.39
C ARG A 78 -26.02 -20.80 -19.90
N GLU A 79 -25.40 -21.67 -20.69
CA GLU A 79 -25.43 -21.61 -22.15
C GLU A 79 -26.55 -22.48 -22.75
N GLY A 80 -27.30 -23.22 -21.92
CA GLY A 80 -28.33 -24.17 -22.40
C GLY A 80 -27.74 -25.35 -23.19
N ALA A 81 -26.43 -25.57 -23.11
CA ALA A 81 -25.72 -26.59 -23.86
C ALA A 81 -25.63 -27.90 -23.06
N SER A 82 -25.44 -29.03 -23.74
CA SER A 82 -25.20 -30.32 -23.07
C SER A 82 -23.87 -30.31 -22.30
N LEU A 83 -23.78 -31.08 -21.22
CA LEU A 83 -22.54 -31.24 -20.45
C LEU A 83 -21.39 -31.77 -21.33
N ALA A 84 -21.71 -32.66 -22.29
CA ALA A 84 -20.76 -33.19 -23.24
C ALA A 84 -20.11 -32.09 -24.12
N ALA A 85 -20.84 -31.04 -24.48
CA ALA A 85 -20.31 -29.90 -25.21
C ALA A 85 -19.54 -28.92 -24.31
N ALA A 86 -19.94 -28.78 -23.04
CA ALA A 86 -19.30 -27.86 -22.10
C ALA A 86 -17.93 -28.35 -21.58
N LEU A 87 -17.71 -29.66 -21.50
CA LEU A 87 -16.46 -30.27 -21.04
C LEU A 87 -15.24 -29.87 -21.91
N PRO A 88 -15.24 -30.07 -23.25
CA PRO A 88 -14.14 -29.61 -24.11
C PRO A 88 -13.93 -28.09 -24.03
N ALA A 89 -15.03 -27.31 -23.96
CA ALA A 89 -14.99 -25.85 -23.95
C ALA A 89 -14.36 -25.25 -22.67
N THR A 90 -14.26 -26.04 -21.59
CA THR A 90 -13.65 -25.64 -20.31
C THR A 90 -12.26 -26.24 -20.10
N SER A 91 -11.89 -27.29 -20.84
CA SER A 91 -10.62 -28.02 -20.68
C SER A 91 -9.36 -27.15 -20.80
N SER A 92 -9.35 -26.19 -21.72
CA SER A 92 -8.19 -25.29 -21.94
C SER A 92 -8.09 -24.15 -20.91
N GLY A 93 -9.09 -23.99 -20.05
CA GLY A 93 -9.15 -22.93 -19.05
C GLY A 93 -8.09 -23.05 -17.95
N PHE A 94 -7.47 -24.22 -17.78
CA PHE A 94 -6.54 -24.53 -16.68
C PHE A 94 -5.06 -24.34 -17.00
N ALA A 95 -4.72 -23.99 -18.23
CA ALA A 95 -3.34 -23.72 -18.63
C ALA A 95 -2.57 -22.66 -17.80
N PRO A 96 -3.20 -21.68 -17.11
CA PRO A 96 -2.47 -20.81 -16.19
C PRO A 96 -1.71 -21.54 -15.07
N LEU A 97 -2.15 -22.75 -14.68
CA LEU A 97 -1.47 -23.55 -13.66
C LEU A 97 -0.06 -24.01 -14.09
N TYR A 98 0.24 -24.01 -15.40
CA TYR A 98 1.59 -24.29 -15.90
C TYR A 98 2.63 -23.22 -15.56
N LEU A 99 2.21 -22.03 -15.07
CA LEU A 99 3.14 -21.00 -14.64
C LEU A 99 4.15 -21.55 -13.61
N ARG A 100 3.66 -22.31 -12.62
CA ARG A 100 4.50 -22.88 -11.56
C ARG A 100 5.50 -23.92 -12.08
N PRO A 101 5.10 -24.98 -12.79
CA PRO A 101 6.05 -25.91 -13.41
C PRO A 101 7.12 -25.23 -14.26
N VAL A 102 6.77 -24.20 -15.03
CA VAL A 102 7.74 -23.46 -15.83
C VAL A 102 8.74 -22.70 -14.94
N LEU A 103 8.27 -22.03 -13.88
CA LEU A 103 9.13 -21.35 -12.92
C LEU A 103 10.02 -22.33 -12.13
N THR A 104 9.50 -23.50 -11.75
CA THR A 104 10.28 -24.58 -11.12
C THR A 104 11.39 -25.06 -12.05
N LEU A 105 11.12 -25.31 -13.32
CA LEU A 105 12.16 -25.71 -14.29
C LEU A 105 13.22 -24.63 -14.46
N LEU A 106 12.81 -23.35 -14.53
CA LEU A 106 13.75 -22.22 -14.59
C LEU A 106 14.60 -22.10 -13.32
N ALA A 107 14.00 -22.29 -12.14
CA ALA A 107 14.72 -22.29 -10.87
C ALA A 107 15.72 -23.44 -10.78
N LEU A 108 15.34 -24.66 -11.19
CA LEU A 108 16.26 -25.80 -11.25
C LEU A 108 17.41 -25.56 -12.23
N ALA A 109 17.13 -25.00 -13.41
CA ALA A 109 18.17 -24.64 -14.38
C ALA A 109 19.13 -23.58 -13.80
N ALA A 110 18.60 -22.56 -13.12
CA ALA A 110 19.39 -21.54 -12.44
C ALA A 110 20.32 -22.14 -11.36
N LEU A 111 19.79 -23.10 -10.59
CA LEU A 111 20.53 -23.77 -9.52
C LEU A 111 21.53 -24.81 -10.03
N ALA A 112 21.24 -25.44 -11.18
CA ALA A 112 22.21 -26.30 -11.87
C ALA A 112 23.42 -25.52 -12.37
N LEU A 113 23.20 -24.29 -12.88
CA LEU A 113 24.27 -23.41 -13.34
C LEU A 113 25.07 -22.85 -12.17
N ARG A 114 24.38 -22.37 -11.13
CA ARG A 114 25.01 -21.78 -9.94
C ARG A 114 24.14 -22.02 -8.69
N PRO A 115 24.49 -23.01 -7.85
CA PRO A 115 23.67 -23.43 -6.71
C PRO A 115 23.83 -22.55 -5.46
N SER A 116 24.85 -21.69 -5.42
CA SER A 116 25.11 -20.74 -4.34
C SER A 116 24.67 -19.33 -4.73
N TYR A 117 24.13 -18.55 -3.78
CA TYR A 117 23.78 -17.16 -4.04
C TYR A 117 25.00 -16.30 -4.45
N PRO A 118 24.85 -15.38 -5.42
CA PRO A 118 23.67 -15.20 -6.27
C PRO A 118 23.52 -16.35 -7.26
N TYR A 119 22.29 -16.86 -7.42
CA TYR A 119 22.00 -18.00 -8.29
C TYR A 119 22.16 -17.64 -9.77
N GLY A 120 22.11 -18.63 -10.67
CA GLY A 120 22.21 -18.38 -12.11
C GLY A 120 21.12 -17.44 -12.64
N PHE A 121 19.93 -17.52 -12.03
CA PHE A 121 18.84 -16.58 -12.16
C PHE A 121 18.01 -16.62 -10.86
N THR A 122 18.08 -15.54 -10.09
CA THR A 122 17.64 -15.48 -8.69
C THR A 122 16.12 -15.36 -8.57
N LEU A 123 15.46 -14.55 -9.41
CA LEU A 123 14.03 -14.32 -9.28
C LEU A 123 13.17 -15.60 -9.43
N PRO A 124 13.41 -16.52 -10.38
CA PRO A 124 12.68 -17.80 -10.42
C PRO A 124 12.82 -18.62 -9.14
N VAL A 125 14.00 -18.61 -8.50
CA VAL A 125 14.23 -19.29 -7.22
C VAL A 125 13.35 -18.66 -6.14
N ALA A 126 13.35 -17.34 -5.99
CA ALA A 126 12.46 -16.69 -5.01
C ALA A 126 10.97 -16.92 -5.30
N LEU A 127 10.57 -16.84 -6.57
CA LEU A 127 9.18 -17.10 -7.00
C LEU A 127 8.73 -18.54 -6.72
N THR A 128 9.61 -19.53 -6.65
CA THR A 128 9.25 -20.92 -6.29
C THR A 128 9.36 -21.19 -4.79
N GLN A 129 9.99 -20.30 -4.03
CA GLN A 129 10.18 -20.42 -2.59
C GLN A 129 9.24 -19.47 -1.81
N ASP A 130 9.79 -18.39 -1.25
CA ASP A 130 9.09 -17.45 -0.36
C ASP A 130 8.09 -16.53 -1.08
N LEU A 131 8.25 -16.32 -2.38
CA LEU A 131 7.30 -15.57 -3.22
C LEU A 131 6.32 -16.49 -3.99
N ALA A 132 6.25 -17.79 -3.67
CA ALA A 132 5.36 -18.75 -4.34
C ALA A 132 3.88 -18.37 -4.28
N VAL A 133 3.43 -17.77 -3.18
CA VAL A 133 2.03 -17.29 -3.05
C VAL A 133 1.69 -16.25 -4.13
N ALA A 134 2.67 -15.47 -4.59
CA ALA A 134 2.44 -14.40 -5.56
C ALA A 134 2.22 -14.95 -6.98
N GLN A 135 2.92 -16.03 -7.36
CA GLN A 135 2.65 -16.72 -8.64
C GLN A 135 1.34 -17.52 -8.58
N ASP A 136 1.02 -18.14 -7.45
CA ASP A 136 -0.24 -18.89 -7.27
C ASP A 136 -1.44 -17.92 -7.37
N ALA A 137 -1.34 -16.72 -6.77
CA ALA A 137 -2.33 -15.66 -6.91
C ALA A 137 -2.49 -15.20 -8.37
N ALA A 138 -1.40 -15.08 -9.13
CA ALA A 138 -1.45 -14.68 -10.54
C ALA A 138 -2.07 -15.78 -11.44
N ALA A 139 -1.75 -17.05 -11.17
CA ALA A 139 -2.38 -18.19 -11.84
C ALA A 139 -3.88 -18.25 -11.54
N LEU A 140 -4.27 -18.11 -10.26
CA LEU A 140 -5.67 -18.05 -9.85
C LEU A 140 -6.41 -16.88 -10.51
N ALA A 141 -5.81 -15.70 -10.57
CA ALA A 141 -6.38 -14.54 -11.25
C ALA A 141 -6.68 -14.81 -12.73
N ALA A 142 -5.78 -15.50 -13.44
CA ALA A 142 -5.99 -15.88 -14.83
C ALA A 142 -7.04 -16.99 -14.98
N LEU A 143 -7.11 -17.97 -14.06
CA LEU A 143 -8.16 -18.99 -14.01
C LEU A 143 -9.54 -18.35 -13.80
N VAL A 144 -9.63 -17.41 -12.85
CA VAL A 144 -10.83 -16.62 -12.58
C VAL A 144 -11.24 -15.85 -13.82
N ALA A 145 -10.33 -15.09 -14.42
CA ALA A 145 -10.63 -14.32 -15.62
C ALA A 145 -11.04 -15.21 -16.82
N ALA A 146 -10.54 -16.43 -16.91
CA ALA A 146 -10.88 -17.38 -17.97
C ALA A 146 -12.29 -17.97 -17.81
N ASN A 147 -12.71 -18.23 -16.58
CA ASN A 147 -13.88 -19.08 -16.30
C ASN A 147 -15.04 -18.33 -15.65
N VAL A 148 -14.79 -17.24 -14.93
CA VAL A 148 -15.85 -16.49 -14.24
C VAL A 148 -16.65 -15.70 -15.26
N PRO A 149 -17.99 -15.84 -15.25
CA PRO A 149 -18.85 -15.05 -16.11
C PRO A 149 -18.73 -13.57 -15.70
N PRO A 150 -19.02 -12.63 -16.60
CA PRO A 150 -19.14 -11.24 -16.20
C PRO A 150 -20.21 -11.11 -15.11
N LEU A 151 -19.78 -10.80 -13.88
CA LEU A 151 -20.66 -10.51 -12.76
C LEU A 151 -21.53 -9.30 -13.12
N ARG A 152 -22.83 -9.50 -13.20
CA ARG A 152 -23.82 -8.43 -13.34
C ARG A 152 -24.43 -8.17 -11.98
N LEU A 153 -23.70 -7.46 -11.13
CA LEU A 153 -24.28 -6.93 -9.90
C LEU A 153 -24.91 -5.57 -10.22
N PRO A 154 -26.13 -5.28 -9.73
CA PRO A 154 -26.65 -3.93 -9.78
C PRO A 154 -25.66 -3.01 -9.08
N ALA A 155 -25.28 -1.92 -9.75
CA ALA A 155 -24.34 -0.99 -9.16
C ALA A 155 -25.03 -0.28 -7.98
N PRO A 156 -24.46 -0.31 -6.77
CA PRO A 156 -25.01 0.47 -5.67
C PRO A 156 -25.00 1.96 -6.02
N GLY A 157 -25.94 2.71 -5.45
CA GLY A 157 -25.88 4.16 -5.48
C GLY A 157 -24.64 4.67 -4.74
N ALA A 158 -24.20 5.90 -5.04
CA ALA A 158 -23.03 6.50 -4.38
C ALA A 158 -23.19 6.57 -2.86
N ALA A 159 -24.39 6.86 -2.37
CA ALA A 159 -24.72 6.88 -0.95
C ALA A 159 -24.63 5.49 -0.32
N SER A 160 -25.17 4.45 -0.97
CA SER A 160 -25.09 3.07 -0.48
C SER A 160 -23.64 2.58 -0.42
N LEU A 161 -22.84 2.89 -1.44
CA LEU A 161 -21.42 2.56 -1.43
C LEU A 161 -20.66 3.30 -0.32
N GLY A 162 -20.98 4.58 -0.09
CA GLY A 162 -20.43 5.35 1.02
C GLY A 162 -20.80 4.76 2.37
N LEU A 163 -22.06 4.37 2.56
CA LEU A 163 -22.50 3.72 3.80
C LEU A 163 -21.78 2.40 4.06
N ILE A 164 -21.62 1.56 3.02
CA ILE A 164 -20.87 0.30 3.12
C ILE A 164 -19.41 0.58 3.52
N ALA A 165 -18.76 1.54 2.85
CA ALA A 165 -17.39 1.93 3.17
C ALA A 165 -17.26 2.48 4.59
N PHE A 166 -18.21 3.31 5.03
CA PHE A 166 -18.26 3.86 6.38
C PHE A 166 -18.36 2.76 7.44
N ILE A 167 -19.29 1.83 7.29
CA ILE A 167 -19.46 0.70 8.22
C ILE A 167 -18.18 -0.14 8.24
N ALA A 168 -17.63 -0.48 7.07
CA ALA A 168 -16.42 -1.26 6.99
C ALA A 168 -15.25 -0.55 7.69
N TYR A 169 -15.01 0.73 7.40
CA TYR A 169 -13.98 1.52 8.04
C TYR A 169 -14.18 1.63 9.56
N ALA A 170 -15.40 1.87 10.04
CA ALA A 170 -15.70 1.92 11.48
C ALA A 170 -15.37 0.60 12.19
N LEU A 171 -15.63 -0.54 11.53
CA LEU A 171 -15.35 -1.88 12.07
C LEU A 171 -13.86 -2.23 12.02
N VAL A 172 -13.15 -1.89 10.94
CA VAL A 172 -11.74 -2.25 10.75
C VAL A 172 -10.76 -1.21 11.32
N THR A 173 -11.23 -0.06 11.81
CA THR A 173 -10.38 0.94 12.47
C THR A 173 -9.65 0.31 13.65
N PRO A 174 -8.31 0.38 13.70
CA PRO A 174 -7.55 -0.24 14.79
C PRO A 174 -7.94 0.34 16.16
N PRO A 175 -7.98 -0.49 17.24
CA PRO A 175 -8.37 -0.02 18.57
C PRO A 175 -7.48 1.12 19.11
N TRP A 176 -6.19 1.12 18.76
CA TRP A 176 -5.25 2.13 19.20
C TRP A 176 -5.59 3.52 18.64
N ALA A 177 -6.13 3.61 17.41
CA ALA A 177 -6.49 4.90 16.79
C ALA A 177 -7.66 5.57 17.52
N ARG A 178 -8.40 4.82 18.35
CA ARG A 178 -9.51 5.36 19.16
C ARG A 178 -9.04 6.12 20.39
N HIS A 179 -7.74 6.22 20.61
CA HIS A 179 -7.14 6.85 21.78
C HIS A 179 -6.19 7.96 21.35
N TRP A 180 -6.20 9.05 22.11
CA TRP A 180 -5.37 10.24 21.93
C TRP A 180 -3.88 9.91 21.77
N ASP A 181 -3.36 9.03 22.62
CA ASP A 181 -1.95 8.62 22.61
C ASP A 181 -1.60 7.60 21.50
N GLY A 182 -2.60 7.09 20.78
CA GLY A 182 -2.41 6.13 19.71
C GLY A 182 -1.90 6.72 18.40
N HIS A 183 -1.85 8.04 18.26
CA HIS A 183 -1.56 8.71 16.98
C HIS A 183 -0.06 9.06 16.83
N PRO A 184 0.64 8.50 15.83
CA PRO A 184 2.06 8.77 15.62
C PRO A 184 2.32 10.03 14.76
N GLY A 185 3.61 10.36 14.58
CA GLY A 185 4.05 11.32 13.58
C GLY A 185 3.59 12.76 13.85
N ASN A 186 2.83 13.34 12.91
CA ASN A 186 2.38 14.74 12.99
C ASN A 186 0.94 14.88 13.50
N GLU A 187 0.21 13.77 13.65
CA GLU A 187 -1.18 13.78 14.08
C GLU A 187 -1.39 14.38 15.48
N PRO A 188 -0.50 14.16 16.48
CA PRO A 188 -0.62 14.84 17.77
C PRO A 188 -0.66 16.37 17.67
N LYS A 189 0.02 16.95 16.68
CA LYS A 189 0.01 18.41 16.45
C LYS A 189 -1.33 18.87 15.91
N THR A 190 -1.91 18.11 14.97
CA THR A 190 -3.28 18.34 14.47
C THR A 190 -4.28 18.28 15.63
N LEU A 191 -4.18 17.28 16.50
CA LEU A 191 -5.07 17.10 17.64
C LEU A 191 -4.92 18.22 18.68
N ARG A 192 -3.70 18.63 19.05
CA ARG A 192 -3.46 19.75 19.98
C ARG A 192 -4.01 21.07 19.46
N MET A 193 -3.77 21.36 18.18
CA MET A 193 -4.34 22.55 17.54
C MET A 193 -5.87 22.49 17.48
N ALA A 194 -6.46 21.32 17.29
CA ALA A 194 -7.91 21.14 17.30
C ALA A 194 -8.51 21.31 18.70
N VAL A 195 -7.79 20.91 19.75
CA VAL A 195 -8.16 21.17 21.14
C VAL A 195 -8.13 22.68 21.45
N ALA A 196 -7.06 23.38 21.06
CA ALA A 196 -6.95 24.83 21.22
C ALA A 196 -8.13 25.56 20.56
N LEU A 197 -8.47 25.16 19.33
CA LEU A 197 -9.63 25.67 18.61
C LEU A 197 -10.95 25.32 19.31
N GLY A 198 -11.14 24.06 19.71
CA GLY A 198 -12.37 23.59 20.34
C GLY A 198 -12.63 24.18 21.73
N HIS A 199 -11.57 24.54 22.47
CA HIS A 199 -11.65 25.03 23.85
C HIS A 199 -11.65 26.55 23.97
N GLY A 200 -10.97 27.25 23.06
CA GLY A 200 -10.75 28.69 23.17
C GLY A 200 -10.88 29.47 21.87
N LEU A 201 -11.18 28.83 20.73
CA LEU A 201 -11.12 29.42 19.39
C LEU A 201 -9.77 30.12 19.10
N THR A 202 -8.68 29.54 19.63
CA THR A 202 -7.32 30.02 19.45
C THR A 202 -6.47 28.98 18.72
N LEU A 203 -5.41 29.46 18.06
CA LEU A 203 -4.38 28.65 17.42
C LEU A 203 -3.12 28.52 18.28
N ASP A 204 -3.06 29.25 19.38
CA ASP A 204 -2.02 29.11 20.38
C ASP A 204 -2.20 27.78 21.13
N VAL A 205 -1.20 26.91 21.02
CA VAL A 205 -1.20 25.58 21.65
C VAL A 205 -0.39 25.56 22.94
N GLU A 206 0.04 26.72 23.44
CA GLU A 206 0.70 26.83 24.73
C GLU A 206 -0.19 26.23 25.84
N GLY A 207 0.38 25.33 26.64
CA GLY A 207 -0.35 24.60 27.69
C GLY A 207 -1.14 23.37 27.22
N VAL A 208 -1.27 23.09 25.93
CA VAL A 208 -1.94 21.87 25.41
C VAL A 208 -0.98 20.67 25.45
N SER A 209 -0.65 20.23 26.66
CA SER A 209 0.28 19.11 26.92
C SER A 209 -0.39 17.85 27.45
N ALA A 210 -1.63 17.95 27.94
CA ALA A 210 -2.41 16.85 28.50
C ALA A 210 -3.58 16.43 27.59
N ALA A 211 -4.26 15.34 27.96
CA ALA A 211 -5.51 14.94 27.33
C ALA A 211 -6.57 16.06 27.42
N MET A 212 -7.46 16.13 26.43
CA MET A 212 -8.45 17.21 26.31
C MET A 212 -9.36 17.35 27.54
N GLU A 213 -9.61 16.26 28.27
CA GLU A 213 -10.43 16.27 29.49
C GLU A 213 -9.77 17.08 30.63
N ALA A 214 -8.43 17.06 30.72
CA ALA A 214 -7.68 17.78 31.75
C ALA A 214 -7.62 19.30 31.53
N LEU A 215 -7.92 19.75 30.31
CA LEU A 215 -7.75 21.15 29.92
C LEU A 215 -9.05 21.94 30.17
N PRO A 216 -8.96 23.18 30.68
CA PRO A 216 -10.11 24.03 30.88
C PRO A 216 -10.71 24.46 29.54
N THR A 217 -12.03 24.65 29.50
CA THR A 217 -12.75 25.20 28.34
C THR A 217 -13.22 26.61 28.63
N ARG A 218 -13.11 27.52 27.67
CA ARG A 218 -13.67 28.87 27.76
C ARG A 218 -15.10 28.88 27.19
N GLY A 219 -15.89 29.87 27.62
CA GLY A 219 -17.23 30.08 27.08
C GLY A 219 -17.15 30.47 25.59
N LEU A 220 -17.94 29.81 24.73
CA LEU A 220 -17.89 30.02 23.28
C LEU A 220 -18.11 31.48 22.87
N ALA A 221 -19.04 32.17 23.53
CA ALA A 221 -19.33 33.57 23.24
C ALA A 221 -18.14 34.50 23.56
N ALA A 222 -17.47 34.27 24.69
CA ALA A 222 -16.28 35.02 25.07
C ALA A 222 -15.13 34.72 24.10
N SER A 223 -14.85 33.45 23.83
CA SER A 223 -13.84 33.04 22.85
C SER A 223 -14.10 33.59 21.44
N ALA A 224 -15.36 33.64 21.01
CA ALA A 224 -15.71 34.20 19.70
C ALA A 224 -15.48 35.71 19.64
N ARG A 225 -15.79 36.42 20.73
CA ARG A 225 -15.51 37.86 20.86
C ARG A 225 -14.01 38.13 20.82
N ASP A 226 -13.23 37.36 21.58
CA ASP A 226 -11.77 37.49 21.63
C ASP A 226 -11.15 37.21 20.26
N ALA A 227 -11.55 36.11 19.61
CA ALA A 227 -11.09 35.76 18.27
C ALA A 227 -11.44 36.85 17.24
N ALA A 228 -12.65 37.41 17.29
CA ALA A 228 -13.06 38.50 16.42
C ALA A 228 -12.23 39.78 16.66
N ALA A 229 -11.96 40.12 17.92
CA ALA A 229 -11.10 41.25 18.27
C ALA A 229 -9.66 41.04 17.77
N THR A 230 -9.10 39.84 17.93
CA THR A 230 -7.77 39.50 17.39
C THR A 230 -7.73 39.59 15.87
N VAL A 231 -8.70 39.02 15.17
CA VAL A 231 -8.78 39.08 13.69
C VAL A 231 -8.86 40.53 13.22
N MET A 232 -9.65 41.37 13.88
CA MET A 232 -9.77 42.79 13.54
C MET A 232 -8.47 43.56 13.80
N GLY A 233 -7.83 43.34 14.96
CA GLY A 233 -6.57 44.00 15.31
C GLY A 233 -5.38 43.56 14.45
N GLU A 234 -5.32 42.29 14.06
CA GLU A 234 -4.29 41.82 13.11
C GLU A 234 -4.57 42.29 11.69
N SER A 235 -5.84 42.39 11.30
CA SER A 235 -6.24 42.93 10.00
C SER A 235 -5.79 44.37 9.84
N THR A 236 -6.07 45.23 10.82
CA THR A 236 -5.66 46.64 10.79
C THR A 236 -4.13 46.77 10.75
N ARG A 237 -3.40 45.97 11.54
CA ARG A 237 -1.94 45.93 11.52
C ARG A 237 -1.38 45.47 10.18
N MET A 238 -1.96 44.45 9.55
CA MET A 238 -1.53 43.96 8.24
C MET A 238 -1.77 45.00 7.14
N ILE A 239 -2.94 45.66 7.15
CA ILE A 239 -3.28 46.72 6.19
C ILE A 239 -2.38 47.94 6.38
N ALA A 240 -2.10 48.34 7.63
CA ALA A 240 -1.15 49.41 7.92
C ALA A 240 0.26 49.05 7.42
N ALA A 241 0.72 47.81 7.62
CA ALA A 241 2.01 47.35 7.10
C ALA A 241 2.05 47.32 5.56
N LEU A 242 0.95 46.97 4.87
CA LEU A 242 0.84 47.04 3.41
C LEU A 242 1.12 48.46 2.88
N ALA A 243 0.67 49.49 3.60
CA ALA A 243 0.90 50.90 3.24
C ALA A 243 2.39 51.31 3.28
N HIS A 244 3.22 50.60 4.04
CA HIS A 244 4.67 50.82 4.12
C HIS A 244 5.46 50.00 3.06
N GLY A 245 4.74 49.34 2.15
CA GLY A 245 5.29 48.64 0.98
C GLY A 245 5.58 47.14 1.21
N PRO A 246 5.84 46.37 0.13
CA PRO A 246 5.92 44.91 0.18
C PRO A 246 7.01 44.35 1.10
N ARG A 247 8.08 45.11 1.36
CA ARG A 247 9.17 44.70 2.26
C ARG A 247 8.72 44.63 3.72
N ALA A 248 7.76 45.45 4.13
CA ALA A 248 7.18 45.44 5.48
C ALA A 248 6.36 44.18 5.78
N LEU A 249 6.08 43.36 4.76
CA LEU A 249 5.36 42.08 4.87
C LEU A 249 6.15 40.90 4.30
N GLY A 250 7.38 41.16 3.86
CA GLY A 250 8.27 40.17 3.27
C GLY A 250 8.97 39.29 4.30
N ALA A 251 9.99 38.54 3.86
CA ALA A 251 10.73 37.63 4.74
C ALA A 251 11.47 38.37 5.88
N SER A 252 11.88 39.62 5.67
CA SER A 252 12.50 40.47 6.69
C SER A 252 11.57 40.86 7.84
N ALA A 253 10.25 40.71 7.66
CA ALA A 253 9.26 41.01 8.69
C ALA A 253 8.94 39.81 9.59
N ILE A 254 9.60 38.65 9.38
CA ILE A 254 9.39 37.45 10.18
C ILE A 254 10.02 37.63 11.56
N GLY A 255 9.18 37.88 12.55
CA GLY A 255 9.55 37.96 13.97
C GLY A 255 9.33 36.66 14.76
N ALA A 256 8.66 35.66 14.17
CA ALA A 256 8.49 34.36 14.80
C ALA A 256 9.82 33.59 14.86
N THR A 257 10.04 32.88 15.96
CA THR A 257 11.29 32.14 16.21
C THR A 257 11.05 30.66 16.44
N ARG A 258 11.98 29.81 16.01
CA ARG A 258 11.90 28.36 16.22
C ARG A 258 12.01 28.01 17.71
N ILE A 259 11.10 27.16 18.21
CA ILE A 259 11.23 26.55 19.56
C ILE A 259 11.72 25.10 19.43
N THR A 260 10.98 24.24 18.73
CA THR A 260 11.29 22.80 18.59
C THR A 260 10.97 22.29 17.18
N ARG A 261 10.69 20.98 17.02
CA ARG A 261 10.40 20.34 15.73
C ARG A 261 9.01 20.73 15.23
N GLN A 262 8.96 21.60 14.22
CA GLN A 262 7.74 22.18 13.62
C GLN A 262 6.88 22.96 14.62
N THR A 263 7.53 23.70 15.52
CA THR A 263 6.88 24.61 16.46
C THR A 263 7.65 25.91 16.49
N VAL A 264 6.92 27.03 16.48
CA VAL A 264 7.46 28.39 16.53
C VAL A 264 6.82 29.17 17.67
N ARG A 265 7.56 30.14 18.19
CA ARG A 265 7.05 31.21 19.04
C ARG A 265 6.58 32.33 18.12
N GLY A 266 5.36 32.81 18.30
CA GLY A 266 4.82 33.90 17.49
C GLY A 266 5.54 35.23 17.72
N LYS A 267 5.29 36.20 16.84
CA LYS A 267 5.88 37.57 16.89
C LYS A 267 5.60 38.30 18.20
N GLU A 268 4.49 37.97 18.86
CA GLU A 268 4.00 38.58 20.11
C GLU A 268 3.96 37.57 21.26
N GLY A 269 4.65 36.43 21.13
CA GLY A 269 4.54 35.30 22.07
C GLY A 269 3.63 34.20 21.56
N GLY A 270 3.19 33.32 22.47
CA GLY A 270 2.41 32.11 22.15
C GLY A 270 3.22 31.01 21.45
N VAL A 271 2.65 29.81 21.39
CA VAL A 271 3.28 28.63 20.79
C VAL A 271 2.41 28.12 19.65
N TYR A 272 2.97 28.02 18.44
CA TYR A 272 2.23 27.63 17.25
C TYR A 272 2.91 26.47 16.52
N HIS A 273 2.11 25.53 16.00
CA HIS A 273 2.61 24.49 15.13
C HIS A 273 2.76 24.98 13.69
N VAL A 274 3.81 24.51 13.00
CA VAL A 274 4.10 24.81 11.59
C VAL A 274 3.22 23.90 10.71
N LEU A 275 1.90 24.05 10.85
CA LEU A 275 0.85 23.29 10.17
C LEU A 275 -0.32 24.22 9.87
N ALA A 276 -0.97 24.02 8.72
CA ALA A 276 -2.18 24.77 8.41
C ALA A 276 -3.36 24.27 9.28
N PRO A 277 -4.27 25.16 9.73
CA PRO A 277 -5.25 24.81 10.74
C PRO A 277 -6.50 24.08 10.20
N GLY A 278 -6.63 23.88 8.89
CA GLY A 278 -7.88 23.40 8.27
C GLY A 278 -8.32 22.03 8.76
N VAL A 279 -7.40 21.06 8.90
CA VAL A 279 -7.75 19.72 9.43
C VAL A 279 -8.22 19.85 10.88
N SER A 280 -7.49 20.61 11.70
CA SER A 280 -7.82 20.82 13.11
C SER A 280 -9.15 21.53 13.29
N ALA A 281 -9.44 22.55 12.48
CA ALA A 281 -10.70 23.26 12.51
C ALA A 281 -11.89 22.35 12.14
N LEU A 282 -11.69 21.42 11.19
CA LEU A 282 -12.72 20.46 10.79
C LEU A 282 -13.08 19.48 11.92
N ILE A 283 -12.09 19.00 12.66
CA ILE A 283 -12.29 17.98 13.70
C ILE A 283 -12.56 18.56 15.10
N ALA A 284 -12.26 19.83 15.35
CA ALA A 284 -12.44 20.48 16.65
C ALA A 284 -13.88 20.34 17.23
N PRO A 285 -14.97 20.47 16.45
CA PRO A 285 -16.31 20.26 16.97
C PRO A 285 -16.54 18.82 17.45
N ALA A 286 -16.04 17.82 16.70
CA ALA A 286 -16.16 16.41 17.07
C ALA A 286 -15.34 16.08 18.33
N LEU A 287 -14.14 16.64 18.46
CA LEU A 287 -13.31 16.51 19.66
C LEU A 287 -13.98 17.10 20.90
N ARG A 288 -14.65 18.24 20.76
CA ARG A 288 -15.42 18.84 21.86
C ARG A 288 -16.56 17.92 22.32
N ILE A 289 -17.20 17.19 21.40
CA ILE A 289 -18.21 16.18 21.73
C ILE A 289 -17.57 14.98 22.41
N ASP A 290 -16.45 14.47 21.89
CA ASP A 290 -15.70 13.37 22.51
C ASP A 290 -15.34 13.70 23.96
N ARG A 291 -14.77 14.88 24.23
CA ARG A 291 -14.48 15.35 25.58
C ARG A 291 -15.71 15.31 26.49
N ALA A 292 -16.84 15.86 26.02
CA ALA A 292 -18.07 15.90 26.80
C ALA A 292 -18.59 14.48 27.12
N LEU A 293 -18.52 13.56 26.17
CA LEU A 293 -18.91 12.16 26.36
C LEU A 293 -17.94 11.43 27.30
N ASN A 294 -16.65 11.70 27.18
CA ASN A 294 -15.60 11.08 28.00
C ASN A 294 -15.76 11.49 29.47
N LEU A 295 -15.92 12.79 29.75
CA LEU A 295 -16.21 13.29 31.10
C LEU A 295 -17.48 12.66 31.69
N ARG A 296 -18.56 12.55 30.91
CA ARG A 296 -19.81 11.91 31.36
C ARG A 296 -19.66 10.42 31.67
N ARG A 297 -18.73 9.75 31.00
CA ARG A 297 -18.50 8.29 31.13
C ARG A 297 -17.35 7.93 32.07
N GLY A 298 -16.67 8.92 32.66
CA GLY A 298 -15.43 8.68 33.41
C GLY A 298 -14.31 8.07 32.56
N ALA A 299 -14.35 8.27 31.24
CA ALA A 299 -13.32 7.83 30.31
C ALA A 299 -12.37 8.98 29.97
N TRP A 300 -11.14 8.65 29.55
CA TRP A 300 -10.10 9.64 29.22
C TRP A 300 -9.51 9.36 27.84
N GLY A 301 -9.22 10.42 27.09
CA GLY A 301 -8.46 10.33 25.84
C GLY A 301 -9.11 9.56 24.70
N ARG A 302 -10.43 9.29 24.72
CA ARG A 302 -11.10 8.57 23.62
C ARG A 302 -11.51 9.52 22.49
N LEU A 303 -11.34 9.07 21.25
CA LEU A 303 -11.59 9.82 20.01
C LEU A 303 -12.72 9.22 19.16
N GLY A 304 -13.82 8.78 19.79
CA GLY A 304 -14.86 8.00 19.14
C GLY A 304 -15.61 8.76 18.03
N VAL A 305 -16.16 9.93 18.37
CA VAL A 305 -16.92 10.78 17.44
C VAL A 305 -16.00 11.39 16.38
N THR A 306 -14.80 11.81 16.78
CA THR A 306 -13.77 12.35 15.89
C THR A 306 -13.38 11.34 14.81
N LEU A 307 -13.13 10.08 15.20
CA LEU A 307 -12.86 9.02 14.23
C LEU A 307 -14.07 8.71 13.36
N LEU A 308 -15.29 8.61 13.91
CA LEU A 308 -16.48 8.34 13.09
C LEU A 308 -16.69 9.43 12.03
N LEU A 309 -16.46 10.70 12.38
CA LEU A 309 -16.45 11.79 11.40
C LEU A 309 -15.38 11.56 10.33
N TRP A 310 -14.16 11.21 10.73
CA TRP A 310 -13.06 10.96 9.80
C TRP A 310 -13.33 9.78 8.85
N ASN A 311 -13.86 8.69 9.38
CA ASN A 311 -14.28 7.51 8.61
C ASN A 311 -15.41 7.87 7.63
N ALA A 312 -16.34 8.75 8.01
CA ALA A 312 -17.39 9.23 7.12
C ALA A 312 -16.82 10.07 5.96
N LEU A 313 -15.80 10.89 6.22
CA LEU A 313 -15.09 11.65 5.18
C LEU A 313 -14.30 10.74 4.24
N ALA A 314 -13.62 9.72 4.77
CA ALA A 314 -12.96 8.70 3.97
C ALA A 314 -13.96 7.88 3.13
N ALA A 315 -15.13 7.56 3.68
CA ALA A 315 -16.20 6.90 2.94
C ALA A 315 -16.78 7.80 1.83
N ALA A 316 -16.92 9.11 2.09
CA ALA A 316 -17.31 10.08 1.08
C ALA A 316 -16.30 10.15 -0.07
N LEU A 317 -15.01 9.96 0.20
CA LEU A 317 -13.99 9.83 -0.84
C LEU A 317 -14.21 8.58 -1.72
N VAL A 318 -14.60 7.44 -1.14
CA VAL A 318 -14.97 6.25 -1.91
C VAL A 318 -16.17 6.52 -2.82
N SER A 319 -17.20 7.21 -2.31
CA SER A 319 -18.34 7.66 -3.11
C SER A 319 -17.92 8.63 -4.23
N ALA A 320 -17.05 9.58 -3.94
CA ALA A 320 -16.54 10.54 -4.91
C ALA A 320 -15.73 9.85 -6.02
N LEU A 321 -14.87 8.89 -5.65
CA LEU A 321 -14.13 8.06 -6.60
C LEU A 321 -15.07 7.25 -7.49
N PHE A 322 -16.09 6.60 -6.91
CA PHE A 322 -17.10 5.90 -7.68
C PHE A 322 -17.76 6.81 -8.72
N LEU A 323 -18.18 8.01 -8.31
CA LEU A 323 -18.83 8.95 -9.20
C LEU A 323 -17.87 9.44 -10.31
N LEU A 324 -16.62 9.76 -9.97
CA LEU A 324 -15.60 10.15 -10.95
C LEU A 324 -15.32 9.03 -11.96
N ALA A 325 -15.13 7.80 -11.49
CA ALA A 325 -14.89 6.63 -12.33
C ALA A 325 -16.11 6.28 -13.19
N ARG A 326 -17.33 6.40 -12.64
CA ARG A 326 -18.58 6.19 -13.38
C ARG A 326 -18.71 7.19 -14.52
N ASP A 327 -18.48 8.47 -14.24
CA ASP A 327 -18.61 9.53 -15.24
C ASP A 327 -17.50 9.44 -16.31
N ALA A 328 -16.31 8.95 -15.92
CA ALA A 328 -15.20 8.70 -16.85
C ALA A 328 -15.40 7.45 -17.74
N THR A 329 -16.23 6.48 -17.33
CA THR A 329 -16.35 5.17 -18.00
C THR A 329 -17.72 4.87 -18.60
N GLY A 330 -18.78 5.52 -18.10
CA GLY A 330 -20.17 5.14 -18.37
C GLY A 330 -20.56 3.76 -17.81
N ARG A 331 -19.74 3.15 -16.92
CA ARG A 331 -19.96 1.79 -16.39
C ARG A 331 -20.07 1.78 -14.87
N PRO A 332 -21.28 1.97 -14.30
CA PRO A 332 -21.45 2.12 -12.85
C PRO A 332 -21.02 0.87 -12.08
N ALA A 333 -21.31 -0.35 -12.55
CA ALA A 333 -20.90 -1.57 -11.83
C ALA A 333 -19.37 -1.71 -11.74
N LEU A 334 -18.65 -1.39 -12.83
CA LEU A 334 -17.19 -1.38 -12.84
C LEU A 334 -16.64 -0.30 -11.92
N ALA A 335 -17.20 0.90 -11.97
CA ALA A 335 -16.80 2.00 -11.11
C ALA A 335 -17.01 1.67 -9.62
N ALA A 336 -18.11 1.02 -9.27
CA ALA A 336 -18.41 0.63 -7.89
C ALA A 336 -17.43 -0.45 -7.40
N ALA A 337 -17.17 -1.47 -8.21
CA ALA A 337 -16.19 -2.51 -7.88
C ALA A 337 -14.78 -1.93 -7.69
N LEU A 338 -14.37 -0.99 -8.55
CA LEU A 338 -13.07 -0.33 -8.43
C LEU A 338 -13.00 0.58 -7.21
N ALA A 339 -14.01 1.41 -6.97
CA ALA A 339 -14.02 2.25 -5.78
C ALA A 339 -13.97 1.42 -4.49
N ALA A 340 -14.72 0.31 -4.42
CA ALA A 340 -14.66 -0.63 -3.30
C ALA A 340 -13.29 -1.30 -3.16
N GLY A 341 -12.65 -1.71 -4.27
CA GLY A 341 -11.31 -2.30 -4.24
C GLY A 341 -10.24 -1.30 -3.80
N PHE A 342 -10.28 -0.07 -4.32
CA PHE A 342 -9.35 0.99 -3.94
C PHE A 342 -9.54 1.45 -2.50
N ALA A 343 -10.74 1.32 -1.93
CA ALA A 343 -11.00 1.61 -0.51
C ALA A 343 -10.07 0.83 0.46
N PHE A 344 -9.59 -0.35 0.04
CA PHE A 344 -8.69 -1.22 0.81
C PHE A 344 -7.31 -1.38 0.16
N THR A 345 -6.94 -0.47 -0.74
CA THR A 345 -5.63 -0.45 -1.40
C THR A 345 -4.81 0.72 -0.86
N PRO A 346 -3.50 0.58 -0.60
CA PRO A 346 -2.65 1.73 -0.30
C PRO A 346 -2.76 2.81 -1.40
N PRO A 347 -2.81 4.10 -1.05
CA PRO A 347 -2.72 4.63 0.32
C PRO A 347 -4.04 4.63 1.12
N PHE A 348 -5.22 4.51 0.51
CA PHE A 348 -6.54 4.63 1.17
C PHE A 348 -6.67 3.79 2.44
N LEU A 349 -6.14 2.56 2.39
CA LEU A 349 -6.13 1.60 3.49
C LEU A 349 -5.55 2.17 4.80
N PHE A 350 -4.59 3.09 4.75
CA PHE A 350 -3.94 3.62 5.95
C PHE A 350 -4.52 4.96 6.41
N TYR A 351 -5.13 5.73 5.51
CA TYR A 351 -5.52 7.11 5.82
C TYR A 351 -6.98 7.29 6.25
N PHE A 352 -7.79 6.22 6.25
CA PHE A 352 -9.18 6.31 6.69
C PHE A 352 -9.35 6.51 8.22
N PHE A 353 -8.27 6.38 9.01
CA PHE A 353 -8.24 6.58 10.47
C PHE A 353 -7.10 7.49 10.95
N GLN A 354 -6.33 8.11 10.03
CA GLN A 354 -5.20 8.98 10.39
C GLN A 354 -5.49 10.43 9.97
N PHE A 355 -5.28 11.37 10.89
CA PHE A 355 -5.67 12.78 10.76
C PHE A 355 -4.69 13.61 9.91
N TYR A 356 -4.44 13.13 8.70
CA TYR A 356 -3.56 13.73 7.71
C TYR A 356 -4.35 14.52 6.65
N PRO A 357 -3.87 15.71 6.24
CA PRO A 357 -4.56 16.54 5.26
C PRO A 357 -4.72 15.89 3.89
N GLU A 358 -3.91 14.88 3.57
CA GLU A 358 -3.90 14.23 2.26
C GLU A 358 -5.17 13.44 1.96
N MET A 359 -5.84 12.86 2.96
CA MET A 359 -7.15 12.21 2.74
C MET A 359 -8.21 13.22 2.33
N LEU A 360 -8.29 14.36 3.03
CA LEU A 360 -9.21 15.44 2.70
C LEU A 360 -8.84 16.11 1.38
N GLY A 361 -7.54 16.23 1.08
CA GLY A 361 -7.05 16.70 -0.20
C GLY A 361 -7.51 15.79 -1.34
N ALA A 362 -7.43 14.47 -1.17
CA ALA A 362 -7.95 13.51 -2.14
C ALA A 362 -9.46 13.67 -2.35
N LEU A 363 -10.24 13.84 -1.27
CA LEU A 363 -11.69 14.08 -1.36
C LEU A 363 -11.99 15.37 -2.13
N GLY A 364 -11.36 16.48 -1.75
CA GLY A 364 -11.57 17.78 -2.37
C GLY A 364 -11.18 17.81 -3.84
N LEU A 365 -10.00 17.28 -4.19
CA LEU A 365 -9.56 17.17 -5.59
C LEU A 365 -10.50 16.29 -6.41
N THR A 366 -10.95 15.15 -5.87
CA THR A 366 -11.86 14.25 -6.59
C THR A 366 -13.20 14.91 -6.91
N LEU A 367 -13.79 15.59 -5.92
CA LEU A 367 -15.06 16.31 -6.09
C LEU A 367 -14.91 17.49 -7.07
N ALA A 368 -13.85 18.30 -6.92
CA ALA A 368 -13.57 19.43 -7.79
C ALA A 368 -13.34 18.98 -9.24
N LEU A 369 -12.47 17.99 -9.46
CA LEU A 369 -12.20 17.45 -10.80
C LEU A 369 -13.45 16.86 -11.43
N ARG A 370 -14.28 16.13 -10.67
CA ARG A 370 -15.54 15.62 -11.20
C ARG A 370 -16.44 16.75 -11.69
N ALA A 371 -16.62 17.80 -10.89
CA ALA A 371 -17.46 18.95 -11.25
C ALA A 371 -16.93 19.74 -12.46
N ILE A 372 -15.62 19.95 -12.53
CA ILE A 372 -14.96 20.67 -13.62
C ILE A 372 -14.98 19.84 -14.91
N LEU A 373 -14.61 18.57 -14.87
CA LEU A 373 -14.40 17.77 -16.08
C LEU A 373 -15.69 17.17 -16.64
N PHE A 374 -16.65 16.83 -15.76
CA PHE A 374 -17.84 16.07 -16.12
C PHE A 374 -19.16 16.75 -15.76
N GLY A 375 -19.15 17.89 -15.07
CA GLY A 375 -20.35 18.69 -14.83
C GLY A 375 -20.99 19.16 -16.13
N ALA A 376 -22.28 18.85 -16.31
CA ALA A 376 -23.04 19.17 -17.52
C ALA A 376 -23.58 20.61 -17.53
N TRP A 377 -23.82 21.21 -16.35
CA TRP A 377 -24.33 22.57 -16.20
C TRP A 377 -23.81 23.21 -14.91
N TRP A 378 -23.15 24.35 -15.03
CA TRP A 378 -22.70 25.13 -13.87
C TRP A 378 -23.78 26.11 -13.40
N THR A 379 -24.58 25.63 -12.43
CA THR A 379 -25.58 26.45 -11.75
C THR A 379 -24.98 27.18 -10.54
N SER A 380 -25.71 28.18 -10.02
CA SER A 380 -25.38 28.81 -8.74
C SER A 380 -25.26 27.79 -7.60
N GLY A 381 -26.06 26.71 -7.62
CA GLY A 381 -25.97 25.64 -6.64
C GLY A 381 -24.66 24.87 -6.73
N THR A 382 -24.17 24.58 -7.94
CA THR A 382 -22.86 23.94 -8.14
C THR A 382 -21.72 24.83 -7.62
N MET A 383 -21.75 26.12 -7.94
CA MET A 383 -20.71 27.06 -7.50
C MET A 383 -20.74 27.30 -5.98
N ALA A 384 -21.94 27.29 -5.37
CA ALA A 384 -22.09 27.53 -3.93
C ALA A 384 -21.38 26.48 -3.06
N TRP A 385 -21.19 25.25 -3.54
CA TRP A 385 -20.36 24.26 -2.83
C TRP A 385 -18.93 24.18 -3.39
N LEU A 386 -18.74 24.35 -4.71
CA LEU A 386 -17.41 24.23 -5.33
C LEU A 386 -16.48 25.37 -4.91
N GLY A 387 -16.97 26.61 -4.84
CA GLY A 387 -16.19 27.78 -4.40
C GLY A 387 -15.60 27.57 -3.01
N PRO A 388 -16.42 27.35 -1.96
CA PRO A 388 -15.91 27.05 -0.63
C PRO A 388 -15.00 25.83 -0.55
N LEU A 389 -15.29 24.77 -1.31
CA LEU A 389 -14.43 23.58 -1.36
C LEU A 389 -13.02 23.91 -1.86
N LEU A 390 -12.91 24.63 -2.99
CA LEU A 390 -11.63 25.06 -3.53
C LEU A 390 -10.91 26.00 -2.55
N ALA A 391 -11.65 26.94 -1.96
CA ALA A 391 -11.13 27.90 -1.00
C ALA A 391 -10.56 27.24 0.27
N PHE A 392 -11.02 26.03 0.62
CA PHE A 392 -10.54 25.27 1.76
C PHE A 392 -9.20 24.54 1.51
N LEU A 393 -8.83 24.28 0.25
CA LEU A 393 -7.62 23.50 -0.08
C LEU A 393 -6.33 24.08 0.53
N PRO A 394 -6.03 25.39 0.46
CA PRO A 394 -4.84 25.98 1.09
C PRO A 394 -4.77 25.75 2.61
N TRP A 395 -5.92 25.66 3.27
CA TRP A 395 -6.02 25.47 4.73
C TRP A 395 -5.70 24.04 5.16
N LEU A 396 -5.75 23.06 4.25
CA LEU A 396 -5.31 21.70 4.56
C LEU A 396 -3.80 21.66 4.79
N HIS A 397 -3.04 22.31 3.90
CA HIS A 397 -1.59 22.45 3.97
C HIS A 397 -1.09 23.36 2.83
N GLN A 398 -0.01 24.11 3.04
CA GLN A 398 0.58 24.98 2.00
C GLN A 398 0.91 24.30 0.66
N LYS A 399 1.08 22.98 0.64
CA LYS A 399 1.39 22.22 -0.58
C LYS A 399 0.20 22.11 -1.53
N PHE A 400 -0.99 22.43 -1.04
CA PHE A 400 -2.19 22.51 -1.87
C PHE A 400 -2.33 23.87 -2.56
N LEU A 401 -1.51 24.88 -2.23
CA LEU A 401 -1.57 26.20 -2.87
C LEU A 401 -1.41 26.11 -4.40
N PRO A 402 -0.39 25.42 -4.96
CA PRO A 402 -0.22 25.39 -6.42
C PRO A 402 -1.39 24.70 -7.15
N VAL A 403 -1.89 23.57 -6.60
CA VAL A 403 -3.04 22.88 -7.19
C VAL A 403 -4.34 23.66 -7.02
N TRP A 404 -4.50 24.40 -5.92
CA TRP A 404 -5.62 25.31 -5.73
C TRP A 404 -5.67 26.38 -6.83
N VAL A 405 -4.55 27.06 -7.11
CA VAL A 405 -4.45 28.05 -8.20
C VAL A 405 -4.88 27.44 -9.53
N VAL A 406 -4.34 26.25 -9.86
CA VAL A 406 -4.67 25.58 -11.12
C VAL A 406 -6.15 25.19 -11.18
N LEU A 407 -6.73 24.65 -10.10
CA LEU A 407 -8.15 24.28 -10.07
C LEU A 407 -9.08 25.50 -10.17
N VAL A 408 -8.74 26.61 -9.52
CA VAL A 408 -9.48 27.88 -9.63
C VAL A 408 -9.40 28.42 -11.05
N ALA A 409 -8.22 28.39 -11.69
CA ALA A 409 -8.06 28.80 -13.08
C ALA A 409 -8.88 27.89 -14.03
N MET A 410 -8.82 26.58 -13.86
CA MET A 410 -9.63 25.62 -14.63
C MET A 410 -11.13 25.88 -14.42
N ALA A 411 -11.55 26.17 -13.19
CA ALA A 411 -12.93 26.51 -12.89
C ALA A 411 -13.35 27.84 -13.53
N ALA A 412 -12.52 28.87 -13.46
CA ALA A 412 -12.78 30.16 -14.08
C ALA A 412 -12.91 30.05 -15.60
N VAL A 413 -12.00 29.33 -16.27
CA VAL A 413 -12.10 29.07 -17.72
C VAL A 413 -13.43 28.40 -18.05
N LYS A 414 -13.79 27.34 -17.33
CA LYS A 414 -15.08 26.66 -17.55
C LYS A 414 -16.29 27.56 -17.27
N ALA A 415 -16.23 28.38 -16.23
CA ALA A 415 -17.30 29.33 -15.89
C ALA A 415 -17.51 30.37 -17.01
N VAL A 416 -16.41 30.84 -17.63
CA VAL A 416 -16.45 31.75 -18.78
C VAL A 416 -17.01 31.02 -20.01
N ASP A 417 -16.52 29.81 -20.31
CA ASP A 417 -16.98 29.01 -21.44
C ASP A 417 -18.48 28.68 -21.37
N GLU A 418 -19.01 28.44 -20.15
CA GLU A 418 -20.44 28.17 -19.92
C GLU A 418 -21.27 29.44 -19.69
N MET A 419 -20.66 30.64 -19.77
CA MET A 419 -21.32 31.93 -19.57
C MET A 419 -22.20 31.97 -18.30
N VAL A 420 -21.66 31.49 -17.18
CA VAL A 420 -22.43 31.37 -15.93
C VAL A 420 -22.89 32.75 -15.43
N SER A 421 -24.03 32.77 -14.72
CA SER A 421 -24.54 34.03 -14.14
C SER A 421 -23.55 34.69 -13.18
N LEU A 422 -23.61 36.02 -13.04
CA LEU A 422 -22.81 36.77 -12.06
C LEU A 422 -22.93 36.19 -10.63
N ARG A 423 -24.14 35.79 -10.23
CA ARG A 423 -24.37 35.15 -8.92
C ARG A 423 -23.56 33.86 -8.76
N ALA A 424 -23.51 33.02 -9.79
CA ALA A 424 -22.69 31.81 -9.78
C ALA A 424 -21.19 32.14 -9.74
N LEU A 425 -20.75 33.16 -10.49
CA LEU A 425 -19.36 33.63 -10.47
C LEU A 425 -18.96 34.15 -9.08
N LEU A 426 -19.83 34.91 -8.40
CA LEU A 426 -19.58 35.38 -7.04
C LEU A 426 -19.44 34.23 -6.04
N TRP A 427 -20.25 33.17 -6.17
CA TRP A 427 -20.11 31.96 -5.36
C TRP A 427 -18.77 31.24 -5.57
N LEU A 428 -18.17 31.35 -6.76
CA LEU A 428 -16.84 30.82 -7.03
C LEU A 428 -15.75 31.73 -6.47
N ALA A 429 -15.82 33.03 -6.77
CA ALA A 429 -14.74 34.01 -6.55
C ALA A 429 -14.61 34.50 -5.11
N VAL A 430 -15.73 34.86 -4.45
CA VAL A 430 -15.71 35.45 -3.10
C VAL A 430 -15.04 34.53 -2.08
N PRO A 431 -15.31 33.21 -2.03
CA PRO A 431 -14.60 32.31 -1.13
C PRO A 431 -13.08 32.27 -1.37
N GLN A 432 -12.62 32.39 -2.63
CA GLN A 432 -11.18 32.39 -2.92
C GLN A 432 -10.50 33.64 -2.39
N LEU A 433 -11.12 34.81 -2.61
CA LEU A 433 -10.60 36.09 -2.14
C LEU A 433 -10.57 36.14 -0.61
N ALA A 434 -11.65 35.70 0.03
CA ALA A 434 -11.73 35.61 1.49
C ALA A 434 -10.66 34.63 2.04
N SER A 435 -10.50 33.47 1.42
CA SER A 435 -9.50 32.48 1.84
C SER A 435 -8.07 32.99 1.67
N ALA A 436 -7.74 33.61 0.54
CA ALA A 436 -6.43 34.20 0.29
C ALA A 436 -6.09 35.29 1.32
N TYR A 437 -7.05 36.18 1.60
CA TYR A 437 -6.91 37.23 2.60
C TYR A 437 -6.71 36.64 4.01
N LEU A 438 -7.58 35.71 4.43
CA LEU A 438 -7.49 35.08 5.75
C LEU A 438 -6.21 34.25 5.91
N PHE A 439 -5.72 33.61 4.85
CA PHE A 439 -4.47 32.85 4.89
C PHE A 439 -3.25 33.76 5.03
N ALA A 440 -3.26 34.93 4.36
CA ALA A 440 -2.26 35.97 4.56
C ALA A 440 -2.31 36.52 5.99
N LEU A 441 -3.52 36.79 6.49
CA LEU A 441 -3.75 37.26 7.86
C LEU A 441 -3.26 36.24 8.91
N TYR A 442 -3.51 34.95 8.70
CA TYR A 442 -3.05 33.87 9.56
C TYR A 442 -1.51 33.84 9.66
N ASN A 443 -0.82 33.92 8.52
CA ASN A 443 0.66 33.98 8.52
C ASN A 443 1.17 35.27 9.18
N PHE A 444 0.52 36.41 8.89
CA PHE A 444 0.89 37.70 9.45
C PHE A 444 0.69 37.77 10.97
N ALA A 445 -0.41 37.22 11.47
CA ALA A 445 -0.73 37.20 12.90
C ALA A 445 0.33 36.44 13.69
N ILE A 446 0.82 35.32 13.16
CA ILE A 446 1.82 34.51 13.87
C ILE A 446 3.24 35.04 13.64
N THR A 447 3.58 35.40 12.40
CA THR A 447 4.98 35.63 12.00
C THR A 447 5.33 37.10 11.77
N GLY A 448 4.36 37.97 11.50
CA GLY A 448 4.58 39.34 11.04
C GLY A 448 4.71 39.48 9.52
N SER A 449 4.74 38.37 8.78
CA SER A 449 4.79 38.36 7.32
C SER A 449 3.49 37.80 6.72
N ALA A 450 2.99 38.44 5.65
CA ALA A 450 1.83 37.96 4.90
C ALA A 450 2.18 36.87 3.86
N ARG A 451 3.45 36.46 3.79
CA ARG A 451 3.88 35.44 2.83
C ARG A 451 3.25 34.08 3.14
N PRO A 452 2.87 33.29 2.12
CA PRO A 452 2.26 31.98 2.35
C PRO A 452 3.22 30.94 2.94
N ASP A 453 4.53 31.16 2.87
CA ASP A 453 5.59 30.30 3.39
C ASP A 453 6.22 30.82 4.69
N ALA A 454 5.70 31.91 5.27
CA ALA A 454 6.32 32.61 6.40
C ALA A 454 6.55 31.71 7.62
N LEU A 455 5.57 30.85 7.96
CA LEU A 455 5.71 29.89 9.08
C LEU A 455 6.83 28.87 8.88
N TYR A 456 7.07 28.46 7.63
CA TYR A 456 8.15 27.52 7.32
C TYR A 456 9.50 28.21 7.37
N LEU A 457 9.59 29.44 6.85
CA LEU A 457 10.79 30.26 6.95
C LEU A 457 11.15 30.55 8.42
N ALA A 458 10.16 30.86 9.27
CA ALA A 458 10.35 31.04 10.72
C ALA A 458 10.87 29.76 11.41
N TRP A 459 10.58 28.58 10.87
CA TRP A 459 11.03 27.30 11.43
C TRP A 459 12.44 26.88 11.00
N GLY A 460 12.93 27.32 9.85
CA GLY A 460 14.35 27.19 9.46
C GLY A 460 14.73 26.29 8.27
N PRO A 461 13.93 25.35 7.74
CA PRO A 461 14.22 24.78 6.43
C PRO A 461 13.73 25.73 5.32
N GLY A 462 14.63 26.06 4.40
CA GLY A 462 14.34 26.85 3.21
C GLY A 462 13.45 26.11 2.22
N GLY A 463 12.16 25.96 2.53
CA GLY A 463 11.11 25.59 1.57
C GLY A 463 11.42 24.44 0.61
N VAL A 464 10.88 24.55 -0.60
CA VAL A 464 11.02 23.60 -1.71
C VAL A 464 12.46 23.65 -2.24
N SER A 465 13.27 22.62 -1.98
CA SER A 465 14.62 22.52 -2.54
C SER A 465 14.59 21.84 -3.90
N SER A 466 14.90 22.58 -4.96
CA SER A 466 15.05 22.04 -6.31
C SER A 466 16.13 20.95 -6.40
N ALA A 467 17.10 20.93 -5.48
CA ALA A 467 18.19 19.95 -5.44
C ALA A 467 17.72 18.49 -5.28
N ARG A 468 16.51 18.27 -4.75
CA ARG A 468 15.94 16.93 -4.52
C ARG A 468 14.74 16.59 -5.39
N MET A 469 14.33 17.48 -6.29
CA MET A 469 13.13 17.30 -7.12
C MET A 469 13.13 15.99 -7.90
N GLY A 470 14.27 15.61 -8.50
CA GLY A 470 14.37 14.32 -9.21
C GLY A 470 14.17 13.10 -8.28
N GLN A 471 14.68 13.16 -7.04
CA GLN A 471 14.55 12.06 -6.09
C GLN A 471 13.09 11.88 -5.67
N GLY A 472 12.38 12.96 -5.34
CA GLY A 472 10.98 12.86 -4.96
C GLY A 472 10.04 12.53 -6.13
N LEU A 473 10.34 12.99 -7.35
CA LEU A 473 9.52 12.70 -8.54
C LEU A 473 9.47 11.20 -8.83
N PHE A 474 10.63 10.54 -8.84
CA PHE A 474 10.69 9.09 -9.00
C PHE A 474 10.38 8.38 -7.69
N GLY A 475 10.73 8.97 -6.55
CA GLY A 475 10.64 8.36 -5.24
C GLY A 475 9.20 8.04 -4.83
N LEU A 476 8.27 8.97 -5.03
CA LEU A 476 6.85 8.76 -4.72
C LEU A 476 6.20 7.64 -5.57
N LEU A 477 6.79 7.28 -6.71
CA LEU A 477 6.30 6.21 -7.59
C LEU A 477 7.06 4.90 -7.42
N LEU A 478 8.39 4.94 -7.34
CA LEU A 478 9.28 3.81 -7.61
C LEU A 478 10.18 3.43 -6.43
N ASP A 479 10.29 4.27 -5.41
CA ASP A 479 11.15 3.99 -4.27
C ASP A 479 10.74 2.69 -3.56
N ALA A 480 11.73 1.91 -3.13
CA ALA A 480 11.54 0.64 -2.45
C ALA A 480 10.87 0.78 -1.09
N ARG A 481 10.94 1.97 -0.47
CA ARG A 481 10.28 2.28 0.79
C ARG A 481 8.98 3.03 0.59
N TYR A 482 9.01 4.18 -0.05
CA TYR A 482 7.87 5.09 -0.07
C TYR A 482 7.12 5.13 -1.42
N GLY A 483 7.63 4.44 -2.44
CA GLY A 483 7.06 4.43 -3.78
C GLY A 483 5.79 3.60 -3.87
N ILE A 484 4.75 4.11 -4.52
CA ILE A 484 3.46 3.41 -4.56
C ILE A 484 3.43 2.21 -5.51
N LEU A 485 4.15 2.21 -6.64
CA LEU A 485 4.05 1.16 -7.66
C LEU A 485 4.61 -0.20 -7.23
N PRO A 486 5.71 -0.29 -6.47
CA PRO A 486 6.17 -1.56 -5.92
C PRO A 486 5.13 -2.27 -5.04
N TYR A 487 4.31 -1.52 -4.32
CA TYR A 487 3.33 -2.04 -3.36
C TYR A 487 1.89 -2.12 -3.90
N ALA A 488 1.52 -1.24 -4.82
CA ALA A 488 0.21 -1.19 -5.47
C ALA A 488 0.35 -1.18 -7.01
N PRO A 489 0.90 -2.25 -7.62
CA PRO A 489 1.15 -2.28 -9.06
C PRO A 489 -0.12 -2.19 -9.91
N VAL A 490 -1.31 -2.32 -9.33
CA VAL A 490 -2.59 -2.05 -10.03
C VAL A 490 -2.63 -0.66 -10.67
N TYR A 491 -1.94 0.33 -10.12
CA TYR A 491 -1.84 1.68 -10.70
C TYR A 491 -1.09 1.71 -12.05
N LEU A 492 -0.36 0.66 -12.45
CA LEU A 492 0.24 0.56 -13.79
C LEU A 492 -0.82 0.68 -14.90
N PHE A 493 -2.06 0.27 -14.64
CA PHE A 493 -3.15 0.40 -15.59
C PHE A 493 -3.55 1.86 -15.88
N ALA A 494 -3.25 2.79 -14.97
CA ALA A 494 -3.54 4.21 -15.16
C ALA A 494 -2.79 4.79 -16.36
N ALA A 495 -1.57 4.31 -16.64
CA ALA A 495 -0.81 4.70 -17.83
C ALA A 495 -1.58 4.34 -19.11
N GLY A 496 -2.21 3.16 -19.15
CA GLY A 496 -3.07 2.75 -20.25
C GLY A 496 -4.27 3.68 -20.41
N GLY A 497 -4.95 4.00 -19.31
CA GLY A 497 -6.09 4.91 -19.28
C GLY A 497 -5.76 6.31 -19.78
N ALA A 498 -4.60 6.84 -19.40
CA ALA A 498 -4.11 8.15 -19.84
C ALA A 498 -3.78 8.18 -21.36
N LEU A 499 -3.40 7.05 -21.95
CA LEU A 499 -3.08 6.96 -23.39
C LEU A 499 -4.30 6.66 -24.28
N LEU A 500 -5.48 6.44 -23.70
CA LEU A 500 -6.70 6.18 -24.47
C LEU A 500 -7.17 7.44 -25.21
N ARG A 501 -7.74 7.21 -26.40
CA ARG A 501 -8.46 8.23 -27.17
C ARG A 501 -9.95 8.14 -26.86
N GLY A 502 -10.64 9.28 -26.91
CA GLY A 502 -12.09 9.38 -26.69
C GLY A 502 -12.46 10.53 -25.77
N ARG A 503 -13.72 10.98 -25.81
CA ARG A 503 -14.17 12.19 -25.09
C ARG A 503 -13.93 12.11 -23.58
N ALA A 504 -14.29 11.00 -22.93
CA ALA A 504 -14.13 10.85 -21.48
C ALA A 504 -12.66 10.69 -21.03
N PRO A 505 -11.82 9.83 -21.65
CA PRO A 505 -10.38 9.81 -21.38
C PRO A 505 -9.68 11.14 -21.68
N SER A 506 -10.08 11.86 -22.74
CA SER A 506 -9.59 13.22 -23.02
C SER A 506 -9.94 14.20 -21.90
N ARG A 507 -11.17 14.16 -21.37
CA ARG A 507 -11.57 14.95 -20.19
C ARG A 507 -10.71 14.64 -18.97
N LEU A 508 -10.44 13.36 -18.71
CA LEU A 508 -9.60 12.97 -17.57
C LEU A 508 -8.16 13.49 -17.68
N ARG A 509 -7.62 13.62 -18.91
CA ARG A 509 -6.31 14.23 -19.17
C ARG A 509 -6.26 15.72 -18.89
N TRP A 510 -7.37 16.45 -18.98
CA TRP A 510 -7.42 17.86 -18.58
C TRP A 510 -7.17 18.08 -17.08
N ALA A 511 -7.21 17.03 -16.26
CA ALA A 511 -6.79 17.10 -14.87
C ALA A 511 -5.26 17.11 -14.67
N LEU A 512 -4.48 16.75 -15.71
CA LEU A 512 -3.02 16.61 -15.61
C LEU A 512 -2.33 17.85 -15.05
N PRO A 513 -2.66 19.10 -15.45
CA PRO A 513 -2.05 20.28 -14.87
C PRO A 513 -2.26 20.38 -13.36
N ALA A 514 -3.48 20.10 -12.86
CA ALA A 514 -3.78 20.14 -11.44
C ALA A 514 -3.03 19.03 -10.67
N MET A 515 -3.02 17.80 -11.22
CA MET A 515 -2.31 16.68 -10.61
C MET A 515 -0.80 16.88 -10.61
N ALA A 516 -0.25 17.41 -11.71
CA ALA A 516 1.17 17.75 -11.82
C ALA A 516 1.56 18.87 -10.86
N ALA A 517 0.75 19.93 -10.74
CA ALA A 517 1.01 21.02 -9.80
C ALA A 517 1.10 20.52 -8.35
N TYR A 518 0.18 19.66 -7.92
CA TYR A 518 0.27 19.03 -6.60
C TYR A 518 1.49 18.10 -6.50
N TYR A 519 1.64 17.16 -7.44
CA TYR A 519 2.65 16.11 -7.39
C TYR A 519 4.07 16.67 -7.40
N VAL A 520 4.37 17.63 -8.29
CA VAL A 520 5.66 18.30 -8.37
C VAL A 520 5.96 19.05 -7.07
N THR A 521 4.96 19.70 -6.46
CA THR A 521 5.14 20.43 -5.21
C THR A 521 5.59 19.51 -4.07
N VAL A 522 4.95 18.35 -3.91
CA VAL A 522 5.32 17.39 -2.86
C VAL A 522 6.59 16.61 -3.17
N ALA A 523 6.85 16.32 -4.45
CA ALA A 523 8.09 15.71 -4.91
C ALA A 523 9.31 16.61 -4.70
N SER A 524 9.12 17.93 -4.68
CA SER A 524 10.20 18.92 -4.52
C SER A 524 10.45 19.29 -3.05
N ALA A 525 9.73 18.69 -2.10
CA ALA A 525 9.96 18.91 -0.68
C ALA A 525 11.24 18.18 -0.22
N ASP A 526 12.01 18.79 0.69
CA ASP A 526 13.22 18.17 1.28
C ASP A 526 12.96 16.79 1.90
N ASN A 527 11.74 16.61 2.39
CA ASN A 527 11.23 15.38 2.99
C ASN A 527 10.09 14.83 2.14
N TRP A 528 10.37 14.60 0.86
CA TRP A 528 9.42 14.05 -0.12
C TRP A 528 8.84 12.70 0.31
N SER A 529 9.51 11.93 1.17
CA SER A 529 9.00 10.66 1.71
C SER A 529 7.85 10.83 2.72
N GLY A 530 7.61 12.04 3.23
CA GLY A 530 6.46 12.35 4.09
C GLY A 530 6.73 12.33 5.60
N ALA A 531 7.99 12.27 6.02
CA ALA A 531 8.40 12.01 7.42
C ALA A 531 7.99 10.61 7.91
N VAL A 532 7.91 10.41 9.23
CA VAL A 532 7.34 9.18 9.81
C VAL A 532 5.83 9.17 9.51
N CYS A 533 5.43 8.39 8.53
CA CYS A 533 4.04 8.20 8.12
C CYS A 533 3.88 6.93 7.28
N ASN A 534 2.65 6.50 7.09
CA ASN A 534 2.36 5.33 6.27
C ASN A 534 2.63 5.51 4.77
N LEU A 535 2.69 4.38 4.06
CA LEU A 535 2.92 4.33 2.63
C LEU A 535 1.98 5.24 1.81
N GLY A 536 2.56 6.00 0.90
CA GLY A 536 1.82 6.75 -0.11
C GLY A 536 1.14 8.02 0.38
N ARG A 537 1.55 8.58 1.53
CA ARG A 537 1.02 9.84 2.08
C ARG A 537 0.81 10.92 1.02
N TYR A 538 1.87 11.32 0.36
CA TYR A 538 1.84 12.39 -0.65
C TYR A 538 1.34 11.92 -2.01
N PHE A 539 1.14 10.62 -2.21
CA PHE A 539 0.47 10.10 -3.41
C PHE A 539 -1.06 10.12 -3.27
N MET A 540 -1.57 10.09 -2.04
CA MET A 540 -3.00 9.98 -1.71
C MET A 540 -3.89 10.98 -2.49
N PRO A 541 -3.56 12.29 -2.64
CA PRO A 541 -4.45 13.20 -3.37
C PRO A 541 -4.54 12.97 -4.88
N VAL A 542 -3.57 12.29 -5.48
CA VAL A 542 -3.54 11.95 -6.92
C VAL A 542 -4.15 10.57 -7.18
N ALA A 543 -4.15 9.70 -6.15
CA ALA A 543 -4.58 8.31 -6.26
C ALA A 543 -6.02 8.13 -6.81
N PRO A 544 -7.04 8.92 -6.42
CA PRO A 544 -8.39 8.79 -7.00
C PRO A 544 -8.45 9.07 -8.51
N TRP A 545 -7.68 10.05 -8.98
CA TRP A 545 -7.62 10.37 -10.41
C TRP A 545 -6.97 9.23 -11.21
N LEU A 546 -5.89 8.64 -10.68
CA LEU A 546 -5.28 7.45 -11.28
C LEU A 546 -6.19 6.23 -11.22
N ALA A 547 -6.94 6.03 -10.13
CA ALA A 547 -7.94 4.97 -10.03
C ALA A 547 -9.07 5.14 -11.07
N ALA A 548 -9.51 6.37 -11.34
CA ALA A 548 -10.43 6.66 -12.45
C ALA A 548 -9.80 6.36 -13.82
N ALA A 549 -8.49 6.60 -14.00
CA ALA A 549 -7.77 6.20 -15.21
C ALA A 549 -7.66 4.67 -15.36
N VAL A 550 -7.43 3.93 -14.27
CA VAL A 550 -7.52 2.46 -14.24
C VAL A 550 -8.93 2.01 -14.65
N ALA A 551 -9.98 2.68 -14.16
CA ALA A 551 -11.35 2.39 -14.55
C ALA A 551 -11.57 2.60 -16.06
N ALA A 552 -11.07 3.70 -16.61
CA ALA A 552 -11.11 3.98 -18.05
C ALA A 552 -10.37 2.91 -18.87
N ALA A 553 -9.20 2.49 -18.42
CA ALA A 553 -8.41 1.41 -19.03
C ALA A 553 -9.20 0.10 -19.12
N LEU A 554 -9.78 -0.35 -18.00
CA LEU A 554 -10.56 -1.58 -17.93
C LEU A 554 -11.88 -1.47 -18.70
N ALA A 555 -12.54 -0.31 -18.66
CA ALA A 555 -13.75 -0.05 -19.43
C ALA A 555 -13.49 -0.18 -20.94
N ALA A 556 -12.44 0.48 -21.43
CA ALA A 556 -12.08 0.47 -22.85
C ALA A 556 -11.62 -0.91 -23.33
N ALA A 557 -10.93 -1.68 -22.48
CA ALA A 557 -10.58 -3.07 -22.77
C ALA A 557 -11.83 -3.98 -22.89
N GLY A 558 -12.97 -3.59 -22.32
CA GLY A 558 -14.23 -4.32 -22.50
C GLY A 558 -14.17 -5.76 -21.98
N ARG A 559 -14.60 -6.74 -22.80
CA ARG A 559 -14.65 -8.16 -22.44
C ARG A 559 -13.33 -8.91 -22.70
N ARG A 560 -12.21 -8.20 -22.82
CA ARG A 560 -10.88 -8.79 -23.07
C ARG A 560 -10.38 -9.50 -21.80
N ARG A 561 -10.66 -10.80 -21.69
CA ARG A 561 -10.36 -11.62 -20.50
C ARG A 561 -8.88 -11.64 -20.11
N GLY A 562 -7.96 -11.48 -21.06
CA GLY A 562 -6.53 -11.34 -20.77
C GLY A 562 -6.18 -10.05 -20.03
N VAL A 563 -6.88 -8.96 -20.31
CA VAL A 563 -6.73 -7.70 -19.55
C VAL A 563 -7.23 -7.87 -18.13
N LEU A 564 -8.39 -8.51 -17.96
CA LEU A 564 -8.93 -8.85 -16.64
C LEU A 564 -7.98 -9.75 -15.85
N ALA A 565 -7.35 -10.75 -16.49
CA ALA A 565 -6.39 -11.64 -15.84
C ALA A 565 -5.20 -10.86 -15.25
N VAL A 566 -4.60 -9.97 -16.04
CA VAL A 566 -3.48 -9.13 -15.57
C VAL A 566 -3.94 -8.17 -14.48
N ALA A 567 -5.11 -7.54 -14.64
CA ALA A 567 -5.66 -6.66 -13.61
C ALA A 567 -5.87 -7.39 -12.28
N LEU A 568 -6.50 -8.56 -12.30
CA LEU A 568 -6.70 -9.39 -11.10
C LEU A 568 -5.38 -9.90 -10.51
N ALA A 569 -4.38 -10.20 -11.33
CA ALA A 569 -3.05 -10.60 -10.83
C ALA A 569 -2.38 -9.45 -10.09
N LEU A 570 -2.39 -8.23 -10.65
CA LEU A 570 -1.83 -7.06 -9.99
C LEU A 570 -2.62 -6.65 -8.74
N VAL A 571 -3.95 -6.82 -8.74
CA VAL A 571 -4.80 -6.66 -7.55
C VAL A 571 -4.43 -7.69 -6.49
N GLY A 572 -4.23 -8.95 -6.87
CA GLY A 572 -3.80 -10.01 -5.95
C GLY A 572 -2.45 -9.69 -5.30
N TRP A 573 -1.49 -9.21 -6.09
CA TRP A 573 -0.19 -8.73 -5.58
C TRP A 573 -0.35 -7.54 -4.63
N THR A 574 -1.16 -6.55 -5.02
CA THR A 574 -1.46 -5.39 -4.18
C THR A 574 -2.09 -5.81 -2.85
N ALA A 575 -3.01 -6.79 -2.88
CA ALA A 575 -3.68 -7.31 -1.69
C ALA A 575 -2.72 -8.06 -0.76
N LEU A 576 -1.79 -8.85 -1.31
CA LEU A 576 -0.75 -9.54 -0.52
C LEU A 576 0.14 -8.54 0.22
N PHE A 577 0.60 -7.49 -0.45
CA PHE A 577 1.39 -6.44 0.19
C PHE A 577 0.58 -5.62 1.19
N ALA A 578 -0.66 -5.25 0.84
CA ALA A 578 -1.56 -4.54 1.74
C ALA A 578 -1.82 -5.33 3.03
N ALA A 579 -2.05 -6.64 2.93
CA ALA A 579 -2.23 -7.51 4.09
C ALA A 579 -0.96 -7.61 4.95
N ALA A 580 0.21 -7.72 4.32
CA ALA A 580 1.48 -7.76 5.03
C ALA A 580 1.77 -6.44 5.77
N LEU A 581 1.54 -5.30 5.12
CA LEU A 581 1.70 -3.97 5.73
C LEU A 581 0.65 -3.70 6.81
N TRP A 582 -0.57 -4.22 6.67
CA TRP A 582 -1.60 -4.11 7.70
C TRP A 582 -1.24 -4.90 8.97
N ALA A 583 -0.65 -6.08 8.81
CA ALA A 583 -0.22 -6.93 9.92
C ALA A 583 0.98 -6.36 10.70
N ASP A 584 1.79 -5.51 10.05
CA ASP A 584 2.95 -4.85 10.67
C ASP A 584 2.90 -3.31 10.44
N PRO A 585 2.24 -2.57 11.35
CA PRO A 585 2.16 -1.11 11.27
C PRO A 585 3.51 -0.39 11.36
N HIS A 586 4.55 -1.01 11.91
CA HIS A 586 5.90 -0.44 11.88
C HIS A 586 6.49 -0.52 10.46
N ALA A 587 6.31 -1.66 9.79
CA ALA A 587 6.64 -1.78 8.37
C ALA A 587 5.81 -0.80 7.53
N ALA A 588 4.56 -0.51 7.87
CA ALA A 588 3.77 0.48 7.13
C ALA A 588 4.34 1.91 7.22
N ASN A 589 4.99 2.29 8.33
CA ASN A 589 5.60 3.61 8.56
C ASN A 589 7.02 3.78 7.98
N ASP A 590 7.78 2.69 7.87
CA ASP A 590 9.06 2.65 7.14
C ASP A 590 9.11 1.36 6.32
N CYS A 591 8.49 1.42 5.14
CA CYS A 591 8.19 0.30 4.26
C CYS A 591 9.44 -0.36 3.67
N ALA A 592 10.27 -0.99 4.50
CA ALA A 592 11.35 -1.85 4.03
C ALA A 592 10.87 -3.27 3.69
N LEU A 593 9.55 -3.50 3.59
CA LEU A 593 8.97 -4.82 3.39
C LEU A 593 9.58 -5.49 2.15
N LEU A 594 9.56 -4.85 0.98
CA LEU A 594 10.13 -5.44 -0.24
C LEU A 594 11.65 -5.66 -0.17
N LEU A 595 12.35 -4.88 0.66
CA LEU A 595 13.79 -5.02 0.87
C LEU A 595 14.13 -6.20 1.79
N ASN A 596 13.24 -6.54 2.73
CA ASN A 596 13.49 -7.49 3.80
C ASN A 596 12.67 -8.78 3.68
N ARG A 597 11.74 -8.88 2.74
CA ARG A 597 10.76 -9.99 2.72
C ARG A 597 11.30 -11.27 2.12
N SER A 598 12.17 -11.20 1.12
CA SER A 598 12.68 -12.41 0.49
C SER A 598 14.01 -12.85 1.10
N ALA A 599 14.07 -14.13 1.47
CA ALA A 599 15.27 -14.82 1.90
C ALA A 599 16.17 -15.20 0.72
N PHE A 600 15.60 -15.40 -0.47
CA PHE A 600 16.32 -15.90 -1.64
C PHE A 600 16.66 -14.80 -2.67
N ALA A 601 15.97 -13.67 -2.63
CA ALA A 601 16.17 -12.53 -3.51
C ALA A 601 16.42 -11.23 -2.73
N ASP A 602 17.39 -10.43 -3.17
CA ASP A 602 17.63 -9.10 -2.58
C ASP A 602 16.74 -8.07 -3.31
N GLY A 603 15.80 -7.47 -2.59
CA GLY A 603 14.89 -6.46 -3.13
C GLY A 603 15.62 -5.25 -3.74
N ASN A 604 16.82 -4.91 -3.26
CA ASN A 604 17.62 -3.81 -3.82
C ASN A 604 18.09 -4.06 -5.26
N LEU A 605 18.04 -5.31 -5.74
CA LEU A 605 18.33 -5.65 -7.13
C LEU A 605 17.19 -5.23 -8.07
N TYR A 606 15.95 -5.32 -7.62
CA TYR A 606 14.77 -5.19 -8.48
C TYR A 606 14.06 -3.84 -8.33
N VAL A 607 14.14 -3.22 -7.15
CA VAL A 607 13.40 -2.00 -6.83
C VAL A 607 14.37 -0.84 -6.57
N PRO A 608 14.16 0.34 -7.19
CA PRO A 608 14.98 1.51 -6.91
C PRO A 608 14.93 1.91 -5.43
N ASN A 609 16.08 2.15 -4.81
CA ASN A 609 16.17 2.81 -3.51
C ASN A 609 16.62 4.26 -3.75
N LEU A 610 15.67 5.19 -3.68
CA LEU A 610 15.81 6.61 -3.95
C LEU A 610 15.89 7.44 -2.66
N PHE A 611 15.82 6.79 -1.49
CA PHE A 611 16.01 7.42 -0.20
C PHE A 611 17.51 7.68 0.09
N LEU A 612 18.09 8.62 -0.68
CA LEU A 612 19.52 8.95 -0.70
C LEU A 612 19.72 10.42 -0.31
N ARG A 613 20.88 10.80 0.26
CA ARG A 613 21.13 12.21 0.59
C ARG A 613 21.48 13.03 -0.65
N THR A 614 22.24 12.44 -1.56
CA THR A 614 22.64 13.03 -2.86
C THR A 614 22.66 11.95 -3.94
N TRP A 615 22.63 12.37 -5.21
CA TRP A 615 22.75 11.44 -6.35
C TRP A 615 24.13 10.78 -6.46
N SER A 616 25.18 11.39 -5.89
CA SER A 616 26.52 10.80 -5.84
C SER A 616 26.60 9.59 -4.90
N GLU A 617 25.68 9.47 -3.94
CA GLU A 617 25.55 8.31 -3.04
C GLU A 617 24.69 7.18 -3.66
N ALA A 618 24.23 7.33 -4.90
CA ALA A 618 23.38 6.34 -5.56
C ALA A 618 24.08 4.97 -5.64
N ALA A 619 23.38 3.94 -5.16
CA ALA A 619 23.87 2.57 -5.28
C ALA A 619 24.08 2.19 -6.76
N PRO A 620 25.10 1.36 -7.08
CA PRO A 620 25.33 0.88 -8.43
C PRO A 620 24.06 0.31 -9.07
N GLY A 621 23.83 0.67 -10.34
CA GLY A 621 22.66 0.23 -11.10
C GLY A 621 21.34 0.96 -10.81
N LEU A 622 21.32 1.99 -9.95
CA LEU A 622 20.08 2.70 -9.60
C LEU A 622 19.32 3.23 -10.83
N PHE A 623 20.01 3.92 -11.73
CA PHE A 623 19.39 4.49 -12.93
C PHE A 623 18.86 3.42 -13.88
N VAL A 624 19.49 2.24 -13.92
CA VAL A 624 18.98 1.10 -14.68
C VAL A 624 17.70 0.56 -14.06
N ARG A 625 17.65 0.42 -12.73
CA ARG A 625 16.41 0.05 -12.01
C ARG A 625 15.28 1.04 -12.31
N VAL A 626 15.55 2.35 -12.20
CA VAL A 626 14.56 3.39 -12.55
C VAL A 626 14.11 3.26 -14.00
N GLY A 627 15.04 3.11 -14.95
CA GLY A 627 14.74 2.94 -16.37
C GLY A 627 13.88 1.71 -16.68
N VAL A 628 14.17 0.57 -16.05
CA VAL A 628 13.38 -0.66 -16.19
C VAL A 628 11.95 -0.46 -15.69
N TRP A 629 11.76 0.18 -14.54
CA TRP A 629 10.42 0.48 -14.03
C TRP A 629 9.63 1.43 -14.93
N LEU A 630 10.28 2.48 -15.47
CA LEU A 630 9.66 3.37 -16.45
C LEU A 630 9.27 2.63 -17.73
N LEU A 631 10.12 1.70 -18.19
CA LEU A 631 9.82 0.84 -19.34
C LEU A 631 8.64 -0.09 -19.06
N LEU A 632 8.52 -0.64 -17.85
CA LEU A 632 7.37 -1.46 -17.45
C LEU A 632 6.07 -0.64 -17.46
N VAL A 633 6.09 0.59 -16.93
CA VAL A 633 4.94 1.53 -16.98
C VAL A 633 4.54 1.82 -18.43
N ALA A 634 5.52 2.14 -19.29
CA ALA A 634 5.27 2.42 -20.70
C ALA A 634 4.73 1.18 -21.44
N THR A 635 5.32 0.01 -21.21
CA THR A 635 4.91 -1.26 -21.80
C THR A 635 3.47 -1.62 -21.41
N ALA A 636 3.12 -1.51 -20.13
CA ALA A 636 1.77 -1.72 -19.65
C ALA A 636 0.78 -0.75 -20.32
N GLY A 637 1.11 0.53 -20.37
CA GLY A 637 0.26 1.55 -21.02
C GLY A 637 0.03 1.28 -22.50
N LEU A 638 1.08 0.96 -23.25
CA LEU A 638 1.00 0.62 -24.67
C LEU A 638 0.20 -0.67 -24.91
N TRP A 639 0.40 -1.70 -24.08
CA TRP A 639 -0.32 -2.96 -24.18
C TRP A 639 -1.83 -2.76 -23.94
N ILE A 640 -2.22 -2.02 -22.90
CA ILE A 640 -3.61 -1.69 -22.61
C ILE A 640 -4.24 -0.90 -23.76
N ARG A 641 -3.54 0.10 -24.29
CA ARG A 641 -4.01 0.87 -25.46
C ARG A 641 -4.27 -0.04 -26.67
N ARG A 642 -3.37 -1.00 -26.94
CA ARG A 642 -3.55 -1.99 -28.02
C ARG A 642 -4.71 -2.93 -27.74
N ALA A 643 -4.89 -3.37 -26.50
CA ALA A 643 -6.00 -4.23 -26.09
C ALA A 643 -7.36 -3.53 -26.23
N ALA A 644 -7.44 -2.25 -25.86
CA ALA A 644 -8.60 -1.39 -26.07
C ALA A 644 -8.91 -1.18 -27.57
N ALA A 645 -7.89 -1.05 -28.41
CA ALA A 645 -8.04 -1.05 -29.88
C ALA A 645 -8.34 -2.45 -30.48
N GLY A 646 -8.55 -3.46 -29.64
CA GLY A 646 -8.89 -4.83 -30.05
C GLY A 646 -7.73 -5.68 -30.57
N ARG A 647 -6.50 -5.17 -30.48
CA ARG A 647 -5.25 -5.80 -30.97
C ARG A 647 -4.47 -6.50 -29.84
N GLY A 648 -5.14 -7.15 -28.90
CA GLY A 648 -4.51 -7.84 -27.77
C GLY A 648 -5.49 -8.25 -26.67
N GLY A 649 -4.96 -8.87 -25.60
CA GLY A 649 -5.71 -9.09 -24.35
C GLY A 649 -6.87 -10.09 -24.39
N ARG A 650 -6.98 -10.93 -25.44
CA ARG A 650 -8.09 -11.90 -25.55
C ARG A 650 -7.94 -13.11 -24.61
N SER A 651 -6.74 -13.67 -24.54
CA SER A 651 -6.46 -14.91 -23.81
C SER A 651 -5.83 -14.61 -22.44
N PRO A 652 -6.44 -15.04 -21.32
CA PRO A 652 -5.84 -15.01 -19.98
C PRO A 652 -4.47 -15.68 -19.92
N VAL A 653 -4.34 -16.86 -20.55
CA VAL A 653 -3.11 -17.64 -20.57
C VAL A 653 -1.98 -16.87 -21.23
N ARG A 654 -2.21 -16.33 -22.44
CA ARG A 654 -1.20 -15.55 -23.15
C ARG A 654 -0.86 -14.24 -22.43
N ALA A 655 -1.83 -13.62 -21.77
CA ALA A 655 -1.60 -12.39 -21.02
C ALA A 655 -0.76 -12.64 -19.75
N LEU A 656 -1.06 -13.71 -19.00
CA LEU A 656 -0.27 -14.13 -17.85
C LEU A 656 1.15 -14.55 -18.26
N ALA A 657 1.29 -15.35 -19.32
CA ALA A 657 2.59 -15.74 -19.85
C ALA A 657 3.41 -14.52 -20.32
N GLY A 658 2.76 -13.55 -20.99
CA GLY A 658 3.40 -12.30 -21.39
C GLY A 658 3.83 -11.44 -20.19
N LEU A 659 3.01 -11.34 -19.15
CA LEU A 659 3.38 -10.67 -17.89
C LEU A 659 4.59 -11.34 -17.25
N ALA A 660 4.55 -12.67 -17.09
CA ALA A 660 5.66 -13.43 -16.52
C ALA A 660 6.95 -13.26 -17.34
N ALA A 661 6.87 -13.35 -18.67
CA ALA A 661 8.03 -13.16 -19.55
C ALA A 661 8.63 -11.75 -19.44
N VAL A 662 7.80 -10.70 -19.39
CA VAL A 662 8.27 -9.32 -19.23
C VAL A 662 8.94 -9.11 -17.87
N VAL A 663 8.35 -9.62 -16.79
CA VAL A 663 8.91 -9.52 -15.43
C VAL A 663 10.22 -10.29 -15.33
N LEU A 664 10.28 -11.53 -15.85
CA LEU A 664 11.49 -12.33 -15.84
C LEU A 664 12.60 -11.71 -16.72
N ALA A 665 12.28 -11.16 -17.88
CA ALA A 665 13.26 -10.47 -18.72
C ALA A 665 13.82 -9.22 -18.03
N ALA A 666 12.96 -8.42 -17.39
CA ALA A 666 13.38 -7.26 -16.60
C ALA A 666 14.28 -7.67 -15.43
N ALA A 667 13.92 -8.74 -14.71
CA ALA A 667 14.70 -9.26 -13.60
C ALA A 667 16.07 -9.78 -14.05
N LEU A 668 16.10 -10.55 -15.14
CA LEU A 668 17.36 -11.07 -15.70
C LEU A 668 18.29 -9.92 -16.08
N LEU A 669 17.78 -8.87 -16.73
CA LEU A 669 18.56 -7.67 -17.07
C LEU A 669 19.15 -7.00 -15.81
N LEU A 670 18.34 -6.84 -14.76
CA LEU A 670 18.78 -6.22 -13.52
C LEU A 670 19.80 -7.05 -12.75
N GLU A 671 19.68 -8.38 -12.77
CA GLU A 671 20.61 -9.29 -12.10
C GLU A 671 22.01 -9.35 -12.76
N GLN A 672 22.11 -8.99 -14.05
CA GLN A 672 23.39 -8.86 -14.75
C GLN A 672 24.08 -7.53 -14.48
N TRP A 673 23.38 -6.54 -13.92
CA TRP A 673 23.94 -5.22 -13.66
C TRP A 673 24.68 -5.16 -12.31
N PRO A 674 25.77 -4.38 -12.18
CA PRO A 674 26.42 -4.16 -10.89
C PRO A 674 25.45 -3.60 -9.85
N ALA A 675 25.38 -4.26 -8.69
CA ALA A 675 24.56 -3.87 -7.55
C ALA A 675 25.17 -4.40 -6.24
N LEU A 676 24.93 -3.68 -5.15
CA LEU A 676 25.22 -4.17 -3.80
C LEU A 676 24.25 -5.32 -3.49
N ARG A 677 24.79 -6.49 -3.17
CA ARG A 677 24.01 -7.68 -2.83
C ARG A 677 24.18 -7.98 -1.36
N ALA A 678 23.10 -7.87 -0.59
CA ALA A 678 23.00 -8.58 0.66
C ALA A 678 22.77 -10.06 0.31
N GLY A 679 23.61 -10.96 0.83
CA GLY A 679 23.39 -12.40 0.67
C GLY A 679 22.00 -12.84 1.20
N PRO A 680 21.63 -14.12 1.02
CA PRO A 680 20.34 -14.61 1.47
C PRO A 680 20.18 -14.40 2.97
N ARG A 681 19.01 -13.88 3.38
CA ARG A 681 18.67 -13.58 4.78
C ARG A 681 17.45 -14.38 5.17
N PHE A 682 17.64 -15.43 5.97
CA PHE A 682 16.53 -16.26 6.44
C PHE A 682 15.96 -15.65 7.72
N PRO A 683 14.84 -14.92 7.69
CA PRO A 683 14.24 -14.37 8.91
C PRO A 683 13.86 -15.47 9.91
N GLU A 684 13.72 -16.72 9.46
CA GLU A 684 13.42 -17.89 10.30
C GLU A 684 14.63 -18.53 10.99
N VAL A 685 15.86 -18.01 10.79
CA VAL A 685 17.08 -18.68 11.27
C VAL A 685 17.42 -18.31 12.72
N MET A 686 17.85 -19.31 13.48
CA MET A 686 18.41 -19.18 14.82
C MET A 686 19.75 -19.92 14.88
N GLY A 687 20.77 -19.30 15.48
CA GLY A 687 22.09 -19.94 15.65
C GLY A 687 22.08 -21.00 16.76
N LEU A 688 22.66 -22.17 16.50
CA LEU A 688 22.85 -23.24 17.49
C LEU A 688 24.33 -23.39 17.91
N GLY A 689 25.13 -22.37 17.62
CA GLY A 689 26.59 -22.38 17.78
C GLY A 689 27.35 -22.57 16.46
N PRO A 690 28.69 -22.71 16.52
CA PRO A 690 29.54 -22.76 15.34
C PRO A 690 29.15 -23.90 14.38
N GLY A 691 28.82 -23.55 13.14
CA GLY A 691 28.49 -24.53 12.10
C GLY A 691 27.13 -25.20 12.24
N ALA A 692 26.24 -24.71 13.13
CA ALA A 692 24.88 -25.23 13.29
C ALA A 692 23.84 -24.10 13.33
N ALA A 693 22.71 -24.31 12.66
CA ALA A 693 21.59 -23.38 12.62
C ALA A 693 20.25 -24.12 12.60
N ALA A 694 19.25 -23.55 13.26
CA ALA A 694 17.87 -23.99 13.21
C ALA A 694 17.05 -23.02 12.35
N PHE A 695 16.11 -23.54 11.57
CA PHE A 695 15.15 -22.77 10.79
C PHE A 695 13.75 -23.14 11.29
N LEU A 696 12.99 -22.14 11.72
CA LEU A 696 11.68 -22.31 12.36
C LEU A 696 10.57 -21.74 11.46
N SER A 697 9.64 -22.58 11.04
CA SER A 697 8.50 -22.14 10.21
C SER A 697 7.15 -22.58 10.77
N GLY A 698 6.07 -21.94 10.35
CA GLY A 698 4.71 -22.19 10.85
C GLY A 698 4.21 -21.08 11.76
N ALA A 699 3.58 -21.44 12.88
CA ALA A 699 3.02 -20.48 13.84
C ALA A 699 4.10 -19.87 14.75
N VAL A 700 5.15 -19.29 14.17
CA VAL A 700 6.34 -18.81 14.89
C VAL A 700 6.91 -17.54 14.26
N THR A 701 7.40 -16.63 15.11
CA THR A 701 8.18 -15.44 14.71
C THR A 701 9.56 -15.54 15.35
N VAL A 702 10.62 -15.43 14.57
CA VAL A 702 12.00 -15.53 15.07
C VAL A 702 12.59 -14.15 15.28
N GLU A 703 13.22 -13.96 16.44
CA GLU A 703 14.06 -12.83 16.82
C GLU A 703 15.51 -13.32 16.97
N GLU A 704 16.50 -12.43 17.08
CA GLU A 704 17.94 -12.79 17.04
C GLU A 704 18.34 -14.01 17.89
N ASN A 705 17.78 -14.15 19.10
CA ASN A 705 18.16 -15.21 20.05
C ASN A 705 16.96 -15.99 20.62
N ARG A 706 15.75 -15.79 20.09
CA ARG A 706 14.53 -16.45 20.58
C ARG A 706 13.47 -16.50 19.51
N ALA A 707 12.53 -17.41 19.61
CA ALA A 707 11.38 -17.49 18.73
C ALA A 707 10.09 -17.45 19.53
N ARG A 708 9.10 -16.67 19.09
CA ARG A 708 7.77 -16.60 19.69
C ARG A 708 6.83 -17.47 18.89
N ALA A 709 6.44 -18.59 19.47
CA ALA A 709 5.48 -19.50 18.89
C ALA A 709 4.07 -19.22 19.42
N ARG A 710 3.07 -19.43 18.57
CA ARG A 710 1.64 -19.38 18.90
C ARG A 710 1.05 -20.78 18.76
N ALA A 711 -0.20 -20.94 19.19
CA ALA A 711 -0.93 -22.20 19.01
C ALA A 711 -0.88 -22.66 17.54
N GLY A 712 -0.42 -23.90 17.34
CA GLY A 712 -0.21 -24.48 16.02
C GLY A 712 1.00 -25.41 15.93
N VAL A 713 1.37 -25.75 14.70
CA VAL A 713 2.55 -26.58 14.41
C VAL A 713 3.70 -25.68 13.99
N VAL A 714 4.86 -25.90 14.61
CA VAL A 714 6.15 -25.31 14.25
C VAL A 714 7.03 -26.40 13.66
N GLU A 715 7.47 -26.20 12.42
CA GLU A 715 8.43 -27.06 11.74
C GLU A 715 9.85 -26.56 12.05
N LEU A 716 10.67 -27.44 12.60
CA LEU A 716 12.06 -27.21 12.97
C LEU A 716 12.96 -27.96 11.99
N LEU A 717 13.78 -27.22 11.24
CA LEU A 717 14.84 -27.79 10.40
C LEU A 717 16.20 -27.40 10.98
N VAL A 718 17.04 -28.39 11.26
CA VAL A 718 18.41 -28.19 11.76
C VAL A 718 19.40 -28.50 10.65
N ARG A 719 20.30 -27.55 10.41
CA ARG A 719 21.50 -27.71 9.59
C ARG A 719 22.71 -27.72 10.51
N SER A 720 23.58 -28.71 10.38
CA SER A 720 24.82 -28.81 11.15
C SER A 720 25.96 -29.41 10.34
N ARG A 721 27.21 -29.04 10.63
CA ARG A 721 28.40 -29.66 10.00
C ARG A 721 28.59 -31.12 10.42
N GLU A 722 28.22 -31.42 11.67
CA GLU A 722 28.21 -32.77 12.22
C GLU A 722 26.77 -33.24 12.41
N PRO A 723 26.42 -34.49 12.08
CA PRO A 723 25.10 -35.05 12.32
C PRO A 723 24.63 -34.86 13.77
N ARG A 724 23.49 -34.19 13.95
CA ARG A 724 22.81 -34.05 15.24
C ARG A 724 21.55 -34.91 15.26
N SER A 725 21.43 -35.77 16.25
CA SER A 725 20.24 -36.60 16.50
C SER A 725 19.21 -35.93 17.39
N GLU A 726 19.58 -34.82 18.05
CA GLU A 726 18.71 -34.07 18.95
C GLU A 726 19.12 -32.60 19.05
N VAL A 727 18.21 -31.77 19.57
CA VAL A 727 18.42 -30.36 19.88
C VAL A 727 17.78 -30.04 21.22
N THR A 728 18.41 -29.15 22.00
CA THR A 728 17.82 -28.72 23.27
C THR A 728 16.92 -27.51 23.01
N VAL A 729 15.69 -27.57 23.52
CA VAL A 729 14.68 -26.51 23.41
C VAL A 729 14.35 -26.02 24.80
N TRP A 730 14.57 -24.73 25.05
CA TRP A 730 14.06 -24.04 26.23
C TRP A 730 12.75 -23.38 25.86
N ALA A 731 11.65 -23.81 26.48
CA ALA A 731 10.32 -23.30 26.23
C ALA A 731 9.79 -22.58 27.47
N GLU A 732 9.36 -21.33 27.31
CA GLU A 732 8.78 -20.50 28.37
C GLU A 732 7.40 -19.99 27.93
N GLY A 733 6.37 -20.23 28.74
CA GLY A 733 4.99 -19.84 28.45
C GLY A 733 3.99 -20.76 29.12
N GLU A 734 2.70 -20.55 28.88
CA GLU A 734 1.61 -21.40 29.40
C GLU A 734 1.02 -22.26 28.27
N GLY A 735 0.83 -23.56 28.51
CA GLY A 735 0.21 -24.46 27.53
C GLY A 735 0.84 -25.84 27.49
N THR A 736 0.84 -26.48 26.32
CA THR A 736 1.49 -27.76 26.07
C THR A 736 2.36 -27.72 24.82
N LEU A 737 3.49 -28.41 24.85
CA LEU A 737 4.40 -28.59 23.72
C LEU A 737 4.64 -30.08 23.49
N ARG A 738 4.45 -30.54 22.25
CA ARG A 738 4.63 -31.94 21.85
C ARG A 738 5.53 -32.05 20.63
N ALA A 739 6.67 -32.72 20.78
CA ALA A 739 7.48 -33.17 19.65
C ALA A 739 6.92 -34.47 19.07
N ALA A 740 7.03 -34.70 17.75
CA ALA A 740 6.55 -35.94 17.16
C ALA A 740 7.27 -37.15 17.79
N GLY A 741 6.51 -38.19 18.11
CA GLY A 741 7.04 -39.39 18.78
C GLY A 741 7.35 -39.23 20.28
N ARG A 742 7.02 -38.09 20.90
CA ARG A 742 7.19 -37.85 22.35
C ARG A 742 5.86 -37.48 23.02
N PRO A 743 5.70 -37.75 24.34
CA PRO A 743 4.54 -37.28 25.09
C PRO A 743 4.51 -35.75 25.16
N ALA A 744 3.32 -35.17 25.31
CA ALA A 744 3.17 -33.73 25.49
C ALA A 744 3.76 -33.29 26.84
N VAL A 745 4.48 -32.17 26.84
CA VAL A 745 5.05 -31.55 28.04
C VAL A 745 4.23 -30.31 28.38
N VAL A 746 3.79 -30.21 29.63
CA VAL A 746 3.06 -29.05 30.15
C VAL A 746 4.05 -27.91 30.41
N LEU A 747 3.73 -26.72 29.91
CA LEU A 747 4.45 -25.48 30.14
C LEU A 747 3.70 -24.67 31.22
N PRO A 748 4.24 -24.53 32.43
CA PRO A 748 3.51 -23.95 33.56
C PRO A 748 3.79 -22.45 33.75
N GLY A 749 4.19 -21.73 32.70
CA GLY A 749 4.54 -20.30 32.78
C GLY A 749 5.98 -20.01 33.17
N ARG A 750 6.83 -21.03 33.35
CA ARG A 750 8.29 -20.90 33.57
C ARG A 750 9.07 -21.67 32.51
N GLU A 751 10.37 -21.40 32.40
CA GLU A 751 11.25 -22.08 31.46
C GLU A 751 11.30 -23.59 31.75
N VAL A 752 11.05 -24.40 30.70
CA VAL A 752 11.16 -25.86 30.71
C VAL A 752 12.16 -26.26 29.64
N VAL A 753 13.12 -27.12 30.00
CA VAL A 753 14.15 -27.63 29.09
C VAL A 753 13.72 -28.99 28.55
N LEU A 754 13.75 -29.12 27.23
CA LEU A 754 13.29 -30.29 26.50
C LEU A 754 14.40 -30.75 25.56
N THR A 755 14.76 -32.03 25.57
CA THR A 755 15.58 -32.61 24.51
C THR A 755 14.66 -33.16 23.43
N VAL A 756 14.79 -32.61 22.24
CA VAL A 756 13.91 -32.91 21.11
C VAL A 756 14.68 -33.74 20.08
N PRO A 757 14.25 -34.98 19.78
CA PRO A 757 14.92 -35.80 18.76
C PRO A 757 14.72 -35.19 17.37
N LEU A 758 15.68 -35.39 16.49
CA LEU A 758 15.67 -34.92 15.10
C LEU A 758 15.66 -36.12 14.15
N ASP A 759 14.78 -36.08 13.16
CA ASP A 759 14.73 -37.07 12.09
C ASP A 759 15.71 -36.66 10.98
N PRO A 760 16.74 -37.48 10.68
CA PRO A 760 17.71 -37.16 9.63
C PRO A 760 17.01 -37.13 8.27
N ILE A 761 17.28 -36.08 7.48
CA ILE A 761 16.75 -35.92 6.12
C ILE A 761 17.82 -36.31 5.11
N ALA A 762 19.00 -35.68 5.19
CA ALA A 762 20.08 -35.90 4.24
C ALA A 762 21.42 -35.46 4.80
N THR A 763 22.48 -36.09 4.30
CA THR A 763 23.86 -35.62 4.46
C THR A 763 24.35 -35.11 3.11
N LEU A 764 24.74 -33.84 3.08
CA LEU A 764 25.17 -33.11 1.89
C LEU A 764 26.70 -33.05 1.86
N ARG A 765 27.26 -33.07 0.65
CA ARG A 765 28.69 -32.86 0.40
C ARG A 765 28.86 -31.77 -0.65
N GLY A 766 29.60 -30.73 -0.29
CA GLY A 766 29.90 -29.60 -1.16
C GLY A 766 31.11 -29.89 -2.05
N ARG A 767 31.26 -29.10 -3.12
CA ARG A 767 32.37 -29.21 -4.08
C ARG A 767 33.75 -29.07 -3.44
N ARG A 768 33.85 -28.33 -2.33
CA ARG A 768 35.10 -28.11 -1.56
C ARG A 768 35.33 -29.12 -0.43
N GLY A 769 34.63 -30.26 -0.45
CA GLY A 769 34.78 -31.33 0.55
C GLY A 769 34.07 -31.10 1.88
N GLY A 770 33.49 -29.93 2.13
CA GLY A 770 32.66 -29.68 3.31
C GLY A 770 31.39 -30.54 3.32
N SER A 771 30.96 -30.96 4.51
CA SER A 771 29.72 -31.73 4.71
C SER A 771 28.78 -31.02 5.67
N GLU A 772 27.49 -31.15 5.42
CA GLU A 772 26.42 -30.67 6.30
C GLU A 772 25.32 -31.74 6.36
N SER A 773 24.78 -31.98 7.55
CA SER A 773 23.56 -32.77 7.74
C SER A 773 22.34 -31.86 7.90
N LEU A 774 21.24 -32.27 7.30
CA LEU A 774 19.92 -31.71 7.51
C LEU A 774 19.06 -32.71 8.29
N ALA A 775 18.41 -32.26 9.34
CA ALA A 775 17.48 -33.05 10.14
C ALA A 775 16.26 -32.20 10.52
N ARG A 776 15.09 -32.81 10.71
CA ARG A 776 13.83 -32.08 11.00
C ARG A 776 13.09 -32.61 12.22
N GLN A 777 12.19 -31.79 12.75
CA GLN A 777 11.21 -32.18 13.74
C GLN A 777 9.97 -31.27 13.68
N ARG A 778 8.83 -31.79 14.12
CA ARG A 778 7.58 -31.05 14.30
C ARG A 778 7.30 -30.82 15.77
N LEU A 779 7.04 -29.58 16.13
CA LEU A 779 6.61 -29.16 17.46
C LEU A 779 5.15 -28.69 17.38
N ALA A 780 4.23 -29.45 17.98
CA ALA A 780 2.85 -29.01 18.16
C ALA A 780 2.74 -28.24 19.49
N ILE A 781 2.26 -27.00 19.43
CA ILE A 781 2.12 -26.11 20.57
C ILE A 781 0.64 -25.77 20.72
N ASP A 782 0.10 -25.99 21.90
CA ASP A 782 -1.25 -25.58 22.29
C ASP A 782 -1.14 -24.59 23.46
N THR A 783 -1.55 -23.35 23.24
CA THR A 783 -1.35 -22.25 24.19
C THR A 783 -2.44 -21.21 24.02
N THR A 784 -2.79 -20.52 25.11
CA THR A 784 -3.66 -19.34 25.11
C THR A 784 -2.91 -18.05 24.83
N GLY A 785 -1.57 -18.07 24.83
CA GLY A 785 -0.69 -16.92 24.65
C GLY A 785 0.45 -17.16 23.65
N GLU A 786 1.62 -16.61 23.93
CA GLU A 786 2.85 -16.88 23.17
C GLU A 786 3.80 -17.75 24.00
N VAL A 787 4.44 -18.73 23.36
CA VAL A 787 5.51 -19.55 23.94
C VAL A 787 6.83 -19.08 23.36
N VAL A 788 7.77 -18.69 24.23
CA VAL A 788 9.12 -18.31 23.83
C VAL A 788 9.98 -19.57 23.77
N LEU A 789 10.63 -19.79 22.63
CA LEU A 789 11.54 -20.89 22.35
C LEU A 789 12.96 -20.35 22.22
N ARG A 790 13.92 -20.99 22.88
CA ARG A 790 15.37 -20.85 22.60
C ARG A 790 15.92 -22.22 22.24
N LEU A 791 16.92 -22.26 21.36
CA LEU A 791 17.49 -23.50 20.83
C LEU A 791 19.01 -23.52 20.99
N ARG A 792 19.59 -24.71 21.22
CA ARG A 792 21.05 -24.91 21.32
C ARG A 792 21.48 -26.29 20.84
#